data_AF-A0A5R9ITX9-F1
#
_entry.id   AF-A0A5R9ITX9-F1
#
_cell.length_a   1.000
_cell.length_b   1.000
_cell.length_c   1.000
_cell.angle_alpha   90.00
_cell.angle_beta   90.00
_cell.angle_gamma   90.00
#
_symmetry.space_group_name_H-M   'P 1'
#
loop_
_entity.id
_entity.type
_entity.pdbx_description
1 polymer ?
#
loop_
_entity_poly.entity_id
_entity_poly.type
_entity_poly.pdbx_seq_one_letter_code
_entity_poly.pdbx_strand_id
1 'polypeptide(L)'
;MSYQRLKPSLIAASLSLLFASQSNAFEVEKAAQPSEKAKTEWSVNEPMGEFKTVAIDVTEGTWMNVDISPDGKTLVFDLLGDIYTMPVSGGEAKALMTDIAWQMQPRFSPDGKYIAFTSDQGGGDNLWVMEADGSNPVAVTNETFRLINSPAWSPDGNYLLGRKHFTGSRSLGAGEVWMYHKTGGSGMMLTKRPNQQKDLGEPAFSPDGRYVYFSQDATPGKTFHYSKDSEKGIYKIKRLDRETGEIEVILSGRGGAIRPTPSPDGKKLAYISRVDFQSTLFIYDLETGEKTAVYDKLDRDMQETWAIHGVYPTMAWTPDNDEIIFWAGGKINKLDIDNKQASVIDFHVKTEKQMQETVRFEQDIDIDNIDVKMLRDVEISPDGSKVVFEALGHVYVRSLPDGKPKRLTKQTTHFELNPSFSRDGKQIVFATWNDQKQGNIRVVSARSGRGKYVLDEPGKYIEPVFSPDGKTVVYRKAKGGYITPAVHSLEPGIYKVSAKGGEATLITDNGSQPQFADRNDRIYVQRYGEMPELARIDLDGKNEKALYMGKYATEFRVSPDGQYLAFAERFKVFVTPLVERGDVINIGPSAKNVPVHKLSARAGENISFNGNSDEIYWSLGPDLYQASLAGMFDIGQDKAEVKEPKVTSIGFDKKADVPTGMVAFVGGKVVTMEGDEVITDGVVLVDGNHIKAVGSKDQVSIPKSAKVIDTSGKTVMPGLVDAHAHGPQGSNEIIPQQNWKNYATLALGVTTIHDPSNDTTEIFAASELQKTGKIVAPRIFSTGSILYGASAAGYTSHVDSLDDARFQVERLKSVGAFSVKSYNQPRRNQRQQIIQAGRELGVMVVPEGGSLLQHNLSMVADGHTSLEHSISTAKIYNDIRQFWKASDTAYVPTLVVAYGGISGEHYWYDKTQVWKHPLLSKYVPMDVLAPRSMRRTTAPEHHYNHIRVAEVAKEMQDMGVLVGIGAHGQREGLGAHWEMWMMAQGGMTPVEAIRTATIDPAKHLGLDKQLGSLKEGKLADIIVVDGDVTQDIRQSDKVEQVMINGRLYDANSMNEIGNYDNERQPFYFEQ
;
A
#
# COMPACT_ATOMS: atom_id res chain seq x y z
N MET A 1 -38.29 26.96 -12.80
CA MET A 1 -38.43 28.15 -13.67
C MET A 1 -37.32 28.12 -14.68
N SER A 2 -37.74 28.22 -15.93
CA SER A 2 -37.05 27.90 -17.17
C SER A 2 -36.18 29.06 -17.64
N TYR A 3 -34.98 28.81 -18.18
CA TYR A 3 -34.46 29.64 -19.28
C TYR A 3 -33.63 28.78 -20.24
N GLN A 4 -33.95 28.92 -21.51
CA GLN A 4 -33.54 28.15 -22.68
C GLN A 4 -32.93 29.12 -23.70
N ARG A 5 -31.89 28.66 -24.42
CA ARG A 5 -31.46 29.06 -25.79
C ARG A 5 -30.85 30.47 -25.93
N LEU A 6 -29.90 30.79 -26.82
CA LEU A 6 -29.63 30.36 -28.21
C LEU A 6 -28.12 30.42 -28.55
N LYS A 7 -27.70 29.61 -29.54
CA LYS A 7 -26.55 29.86 -30.45
C LYS A 7 -27.02 30.65 -31.68
N PRO A 8 -26.08 31.19 -32.48
CA PRO A 8 -26.02 30.75 -33.88
C PRO A 8 -24.60 30.51 -34.43
N SER A 9 -24.67 29.73 -35.51
CA SER A 9 -23.75 29.07 -36.44
C SER A 9 -23.12 29.90 -37.58
N LEU A 10 -21.93 29.42 -38.04
CA LEU A 10 -21.42 29.26 -39.43
C LEU A 10 -21.10 30.55 -40.26
N ILE A 11 -20.01 30.69 -41.05
CA ILE A 11 -19.58 30.05 -42.34
C ILE A 11 -18.17 30.63 -42.65
N ALA A 12 -17.06 29.87 -42.82
CA ALA A 12 -16.47 29.18 -43.99
C ALA A 12 -15.35 29.91 -44.77
N ALA A 13 -14.33 29.10 -45.16
CA ALA A 13 -13.48 29.15 -46.37
C ALA A 13 -12.50 30.35 -46.53
N SER A 14 -11.26 30.26 -47.02
CA SER A 14 -10.59 29.23 -47.85
C SER A 14 -9.13 29.62 -48.16
N LEU A 15 -8.29 28.60 -48.37
CA LEU A 15 -7.25 28.42 -49.41
C LEU A 15 -5.91 29.22 -49.41
N SER A 16 -4.84 28.41 -49.25
CA SER A 16 -3.64 28.25 -50.11
C SER A 16 -2.58 29.35 -50.23
N LEU A 17 -1.30 29.01 -50.02
CA LEU A 17 -0.38 28.47 -51.05
C LEU A 17 1.05 28.32 -50.51
N LEU A 18 1.71 27.25 -50.94
CA LEU A 18 3.14 26.96 -50.83
C LEU A 18 4.01 28.01 -51.56
N PHE A 19 5.23 28.25 -51.09
CA PHE A 19 6.45 28.12 -51.90
C PHE A 19 7.71 28.04 -51.02
N ALA A 20 8.67 27.27 -51.51
CA ALA A 20 9.90 26.85 -50.86
C ALA A 20 11.11 27.73 -51.23
N SER A 21 12.22 27.43 -50.54
CA SER A 21 13.65 27.60 -50.88
C SER A 21 14.41 28.82 -50.32
N GLN A 22 15.38 28.50 -49.43
CA GLN A 22 16.83 28.81 -49.44
C GLN A 22 17.25 30.20 -49.95
N SER A 23 18.15 30.97 -49.36
CA SER A 23 19.28 30.74 -48.44
C SER A 23 19.84 32.12 -48.07
N ASN A 24 20.40 32.30 -46.87
CA ASN A 24 21.77 32.83 -46.71
C ASN A 24 22.13 32.99 -45.24
N ALA A 25 23.34 32.52 -44.96
CA ALA A 25 24.01 32.51 -43.68
C ALA A 25 24.30 33.91 -43.15
N PHE A 26 24.09 34.09 -41.86
CA PHE A 26 24.92 34.95 -41.02
C PHE A 26 25.16 34.19 -39.72
N GLU A 27 26.38 33.66 -39.58
CA GLU A 27 26.91 33.19 -38.30
C GLU A 27 27.01 34.38 -37.34
N VAL A 28 26.31 34.26 -36.21
CA VAL A 28 26.61 35.01 -35.01
C VAL A 28 27.08 33.95 -34.00
N GLU A 29 28.37 33.97 -33.68
CA GLU A 29 28.95 33.19 -32.58
C GLU A 29 28.22 33.51 -31.28
N LYS A 30 27.26 32.67 -30.92
CA LYS A 30 26.77 32.58 -29.54
C LYS A 30 27.72 31.67 -28.79
N ALA A 31 28.45 32.26 -27.85
CA ALA A 31 29.21 31.53 -26.83
C ALA A 31 28.36 30.38 -26.28
N ALA A 32 28.88 29.17 -26.38
CA ALA A 32 28.24 27.96 -25.92
C ALA A 32 27.92 28.08 -24.42
N GLN A 33 26.64 28.09 -24.08
CA GLN A 33 26.19 27.73 -22.75
C GLN A 33 26.62 26.28 -22.47
N PRO A 34 26.98 25.93 -21.22
CA PRO A 34 27.23 24.54 -20.87
C PRO A 34 25.98 23.76 -21.22
N SER A 35 26.10 22.75 -22.09
CA SER A 35 25.01 21.84 -22.40
C SER A 35 24.47 21.27 -21.08
N GLU A 36 23.20 21.55 -20.77
CA GLU A 36 22.44 20.72 -19.84
C GLU A 36 22.71 19.27 -20.25
N LYS A 37 23.33 18.48 -19.35
CA LYS A 37 23.45 17.04 -19.57
C LYS A 37 22.07 16.53 -19.93
N ALA A 38 21.88 16.07 -21.16
CA ALA A 38 20.66 15.42 -21.58
C ALA A 38 20.34 14.35 -20.54
N LYS A 39 19.25 14.53 -19.77
CA LYS A 39 18.80 13.51 -18.83
C LYS A 39 18.51 12.27 -19.65
N THR A 40 19.31 11.22 -19.49
CA THR A 40 19.07 9.93 -20.12
C THR A 40 17.68 9.46 -19.69
N GLU A 41 16.77 9.29 -20.64
CA GLU A 41 15.41 8.85 -20.38
C GLU A 41 15.42 7.38 -19.92
N TRP A 42 14.60 7.02 -18.93
CA TRP A 42 14.57 5.66 -18.39
C TRP A 42 13.91 4.70 -19.37
N SER A 43 14.60 3.63 -19.75
CA SER A 43 14.05 2.55 -20.58
C SER A 43 13.59 1.37 -19.72
N VAL A 44 12.36 0.90 -19.91
CA VAL A 44 11.86 -0.34 -19.27
C VAL A 44 12.67 -1.56 -19.74
N ASN A 45 13.18 -1.51 -20.97
CA ASN A 45 13.96 -2.58 -21.57
C ASN A 45 15.45 -2.55 -21.22
N GLU A 46 15.93 -1.46 -20.62
CA GLU A 46 17.31 -1.33 -20.18
C GLU A 46 17.35 -0.75 -18.75
N PRO A 47 16.73 -1.40 -17.74
CA PRO A 47 16.74 -0.90 -16.38
C PRO A 47 18.15 -0.98 -15.78
N MET A 48 18.44 -0.10 -14.83
CA MET A 48 19.63 -0.25 -13.99
C MET A 48 19.47 -1.45 -13.04
N GLY A 49 20.57 -2.12 -12.72
CA GLY A 49 20.59 -3.23 -11.77
C GLY A 49 21.40 -4.42 -12.26
N GLU A 50 21.50 -5.44 -11.41
CA GLU A 50 22.09 -6.73 -11.75
C GLU A 50 20.99 -7.70 -12.18
N PHE A 51 21.24 -8.43 -13.26
CA PHE A 51 20.29 -9.34 -13.87
C PHE A 51 20.87 -10.76 -13.94
N LYS A 52 19.99 -11.73 -13.74
CA LYS A 52 20.22 -13.15 -14.03
C LYS A 52 19.33 -13.59 -15.18
N THR A 53 19.85 -14.55 -15.93
CA THR A 53 19.10 -15.22 -17.01
C THR A 53 18.41 -16.46 -16.44
N VAL A 54 17.12 -16.59 -16.71
CA VAL A 54 16.25 -17.68 -16.23
C VAL A 54 15.80 -18.49 -17.44
N ALA A 55 16.20 -19.76 -17.50
CA ALA A 55 15.72 -20.69 -18.52
C ALA A 55 14.27 -21.10 -18.22
N ILE A 56 13.42 -21.05 -19.25
CA ILE A 56 12.04 -21.50 -19.21
C ILE A 56 11.88 -22.57 -20.30
N ASP A 57 11.44 -23.76 -19.91
CA ASP A 57 11.25 -24.92 -20.79
C ASP A 57 9.94 -25.62 -20.37
N VAL A 58 8.84 -25.33 -21.08
CA VAL A 58 7.49 -25.66 -20.64
C VAL A 58 6.56 -26.11 -21.76
N THR A 59 5.62 -26.98 -21.40
CA THR A 59 4.48 -27.39 -22.25
C THR A 59 3.14 -27.03 -21.60
N GLU A 60 3.17 -26.29 -20.51
CA GLU A 60 2.00 -25.76 -19.82
C GLU A 60 2.26 -24.31 -19.40
N GLY A 61 1.21 -23.51 -19.38
CA GLY A 61 1.31 -22.06 -19.15
C GLY A 61 0.11 -21.51 -18.41
N THR A 62 0.31 -20.46 -17.63
CA THR A 62 -0.73 -19.84 -16.81
C THR A 62 -1.33 -18.64 -17.53
N TRP A 63 -2.66 -18.62 -17.66
CA TRP A 63 -3.42 -17.45 -18.15
C TRP A 63 -3.03 -16.96 -19.56
N MET A 64 -2.84 -17.88 -20.51
CA MET A 64 -2.40 -17.56 -21.87
C MET A 64 -3.55 -17.02 -22.73
N ASN A 65 -3.40 -15.82 -23.30
CA ASN A 65 -4.32 -15.33 -24.33
C ASN A 65 -3.95 -15.95 -25.67
N VAL A 66 -4.94 -16.39 -26.44
CA VAL A 66 -4.74 -17.04 -27.74
C VAL A 66 -5.57 -16.37 -28.83
N ASP A 67 -5.06 -16.38 -30.06
CA ASP A 67 -5.76 -16.01 -31.29
C ASP A 67 -5.27 -16.85 -32.49
N ILE A 68 -6.07 -16.91 -33.55
CA ILE A 68 -5.76 -17.67 -34.78
C ILE A 68 -5.68 -16.72 -35.99
N SER A 69 -4.79 -17.04 -36.94
CA SER A 69 -4.68 -16.30 -38.19
C SER A 69 -5.97 -16.42 -39.02
N PRO A 70 -6.30 -15.41 -39.86
CA PRO A 70 -7.53 -15.44 -40.67
C PRO A 70 -7.63 -16.61 -41.64
N ASP A 71 -6.50 -17.23 -42.00
CA ASP A 71 -6.45 -18.42 -42.85
C ASP A 71 -6.59 -19.74 -42.07
N GLY A 72 -6.70 -19.69 -40.75
CA GLY A 72 -6.92 -20.82 -39.87
C GLY A 72 -5.70 -21.72 -39.62
N LYS A 73 -4.49 -21.28 -39.99
CA LYS A 73 -3.29 -22.16 -39.97
C LYS A 73 -2.32 -21.89 -38.84
N THR A 74 -2.32 -20.69 -38.28
CA THR A 74 -1.28 -20.21 -37.35
C THR A 74 -1.93 -19.69 -36.07
N LEU A 75 -1.36 -20.03 -34.92
CA LEU A 75 -1.70 -19.47 -33.62
C LEU A 75 -0.72 -18.38 -33.22
N VAL A 76 -1.23 -17.41 -32.47
CA VAL A 76 -0.43 -16.48 -31.67
C VAL A 76 -0.91 -16.54 -30.23
N PHE A 77 0.02 -16.53 -29.28
CA PHE A 77 -0.30 -16.55 -27.85
C PHE A 77 0.76 -15.84 -27.02
N ASP A 78 0.38 -15.44 -25.79
CA ASP A 78 1.34 -14.93 -24.80
C ASP A 78 1.64 -15.94 -23.68
N LEU A 79 2.86 -15.85 -23.15
CA LEU A 79 3.33 -16.61 -21.99
C LEU A 79 4.42 -15.80 -21.28
N LEU A 80 4.28 -15.54 -19.97
CA LEU A 80 5.26 -14.83 -19.13
C LEU A 80 5.79 -13.50 -19.71
N GLY A 81 4.89 -12.72 -20.33
CA GLY A 81 5.24 -11.42 -20.88
C GLY A 81 5.92 -11.46 -22.25
N ASP A 82 5.94 -12.63 -22.91
CA ASP A 82 6.47 -12.80 -24.27
C ASP A 82 5.35 -13.21 -25.24
N ILE A 83 5.55 -12.95 -26.54
CA ILE A 83 4.62 -13.35 -27.61
C ILE A 83 5.24 -14.46 -28.45
N TYR A 84 4.47 -15.51 -28.71
CA TYR A 84 4.85 -16.69 -29.48
C TYR A 84 3.89 -16.97 -30.62
N THR A 85 4.38 -17.69 -31.64
CA THR A 85 3.57 -18.22 -32.72
C THR A 85 3.90 -19.67 -33.04
N MET A 86 2.91 -20.44 -33.49
CA MET A 86 3.09 -21.82 -33.93
C MET A 86 1.97 -22.26 -34.89
N PRO A 87 2.12 -23.37 -35.64
CA PRO A 87 1.01 -23.95 -36.40
C PRO A 87 -0.16 -24.37 -35.49
N VAL A 88 -1.39 -24.32 -36.01
CA VAL A 88 -2.61 -24.79 -35.30
C VAL A 88 -2.57 -26.29 -35.00
N SER A 89 -1.73 -27.05 -35.69
CA SER A 89 -1.45 -28.46 -35.37
C SER A 89 -0.61 -28.65 -34.10
N GLY A 90 -0.06 -27.58 -33.53
CA GLY A 90 0.84 -27.63 -32.38
C GLY A 90 2.32 -27.82 -32.74
N GLY A 91 3.16 -27.87 -31.71
CA GLY A 91 4.60 -28.13 -31.80
C GLY A 91 5.47 -27.11 -31.06
N GLU A 92 6.70 -26.94 -31.55
CA GLU A 92 7.66 -25.95 -31.04
C GLU A 92 7.21 -24.53 -31.38
N ALA A 93 7.07 -23.70 -30.35
CA ALA A 93 6.66 -22.31 -30.51
C ALA A 93 7.85 -21.43 -30.91
N LYS A 94 7.65 -20.59 -31.93
CA LYS A 94 8.61 -19.56 -32.33
C LYS A 94 8.34 -18.28 -31.54
N ALA A 95 9.34 -17.79 -30.83
CA ALA A 95 9.27 -16.48 -30.18
C ALA A 95 9.19 -15.35 -31.22
N LEU A 96 8.30 -14.39 -30.99
CA LEU A 96 8.18 -13.15 -31.77
C LEU A 96 8.75 -11.96 -31.00
N MET A 97 8.57 -11.91 -29.68
CA MET A 97 9.03 -10.82 -28.82
C MET A 97 9.31 -11.34 -27.39
N THR A 98 10.51 -11.06 -26.87
CA THR A 98 11.02 -11.63 -25.59
C THR A 98 11.82 -10.62 -24.77
N ASP A 99 11.46 -9.35 -24.84
CA ASP A 99 12.17 -8.28 -24.15
C ASP A 99 11.87 -8.26 -22.63
N ILE A 100 12.48 -7.31 -21.90
CA ILE A 100 12.21 -7.15 -20.47
C ILE A 100 10.79 -6.62 -20.27
N ALA A 101 10.34 -5.72 -21.15
CA ALA A 101 8.97 -5.22 -21.23
C ALA A 101 7.98 -6.38 -21.31
N TRP A 102 6.80 -6.16 -20.73
CA TRP A 102 5.80 -7.20 -20.54
C TRP A 102 4.76 -7.12 -21.65
N GLN A 103 4.76 -8.11 -22.54
CA GLN A 103 3.90 -8.22 -23.72
C GLN A 103 2.74 -9.19 -23.46
N MET A 104 1.53 -8.83 -23.86
CA MET A 104 0.34 -9.68 -23.64
C MET A 104 -0.80 -9.42 -24.63
N GLN A 105 -1.78 -10.33 -24.65
CA GLN A 105 -3.03 -10.24 -25.39
C GLN A 105 -2.84 -10.04 -26.91
N PRO A 106 -2.02 -10.86 -27.59
CA PRO A 106 -1.77 -10.72 -29.02
C PRO A 106 -3.02 -11.07 -29.85
N ARG A 107 -3.30 -10.30 -30.91
CA ARG A 107 -4.44 -10.46 -31.82
C ARG A 107 -4.05 -10.23 -33.28
N PHE A 108 -4.36 -11.18 -34.16
CA PHE A 108 -4.12 -11.02 -35.60
C PHE A 108 -5.03 -9.95 -36.21
N SER A 109 -4.50 -9.19 -37.17
CA SER A 109 -5.33 -8.34 -38.02
C SER A 109 -6.21 -9.20 -38.94
N PRO A 110 -7.35 -8.67 -39.42
CA PRO A 110 -8.25 -9.41 -40.32
C PRO A 110 -7.60 -9.87 -41.63
N ASP A 111 -6.53 -9.20 -42.07
CA ASP A 111 -5.73 -9.58 -43.25
C ASP A 111 -4.51 -10.45 -42.92
N GLY A 112 -4.28 -10.77 -41.64
CA GLY A 112 -3.21 -11.64 -41.15
C GLY A 112 -1.80 -11.04 -41.23
N LYS A 113 -1.66 -9.77 -41.64
CA LYS A 113 -0.34 -9.14 -41.82
C LYS A 113 0.25 -8.59 -40.53
N TYR A 114 -0.59 -8.25 -39.57
CA TYR A 114 -0.19 -7.58 -38.34
C TYR A 114 -0.67 -8.34 -37.11
N ILE A 115 0.02 -8.12 -35.99
CA ILE A 115 -0.41 -8.55 -34.66
C ILE A 115 -0.51 -7.29 -33.79
N ALA A 116 -1.69 -7.07 -33.19
CA ALA A 116 -1.87 -6.07 -32.13
C ALA A 116 -1.68 -6.70 -30.76
N PHE A 117 -1.10 -5.99 -29.82
CA PHE A 117 -0.82 -6.49 -28.47
C PHE A 117 -0.78 -5.34 -27.45
N THR A 118 -0.79 -5.69 -26.17
CA THR A 118 -0.56 -4.75 -25.06
C THR A 118 0.91 -4.84 -24.63
N SER A 119 1.55 -3.70 -24.41
CA SER A 119 2.94 -3.62 -23.92
C SER A 119 3.12 -2.52 -22.87
N ASP A 120 3.96 -2.79 -21.86
CA ASP A 120 4.42 -1.78 -20.90
C ASP A 120 5.74 -1.10 -21.29
N GLN A 121 6.26 -1.34 -22.52
CA GLN A 121 7.56 -0.82 -22.98
C GLN A 121 7.68 0.71 -22.89
N GLY A 122 6.58 1.44 -23.06
CA GLY A 122 6.50 2.90 -22.88
C GLY A 122 6.39 3.37 -21.42
N GLY A 123 6.58 2.48 -20.45
CA GLY A 123 6.36 2.70 -19.03
C GLY A 123 5.00 2.17 -18.56
N GLY A 124 3.88 2.56 -19.16
CA GLY A 124 2.55 2.03 -18.85
C GLY A 124 1.97 1.19 -19.98
N ASP A 125 0.98 0.34 -19.68
CA ASP A 125 0.26 -0.46 -20.68
C ASP A 125 -0.28 0.41 -21.82
N ASN A 126 0.16 0.11 -23.03
CA ASN A 126 -0.29 0.73 -24.26
C ASN A 126 -0.62 -0.32 -25.33
N LEU A 127 -1.38 0.08 -26.35
CA LEU A 127 -1.62 -0.75 -27.53
C LEU A 127 -0.47 -0.59 -28.53
N TRP A 128 0.03 -1.71 -29.03
CA TRP A 128 1.10 -1.79 -30.01
C TRP A 128 0.69 -2.68 -31.17
N VAL A 129 1.35 -2.49 -32.31
CA VAL A 129 1.21 -3.31 -33.51
C VAL A 129 2.60 -3.69 -34.01
N MET A 130 2.77 -4.94 -34.43
CA MET A 130 3.96 -5.43 -35.13
C MET A 130 3.54 -6.17 -36.41
N GLU A 131 4.47 -6.37 -37.33
CA GLU A 131 4.28 -7.30 -38.44
C GLU A 131 4.08 -8.73 -37.89
N ALA A 132 3.36 -9.58 -38.62
CA ALA A 132 3.03 -10.94 -38.17
C ALA A 132 4.27 -11.84 -37.92
N ASP A 133 5.44 -11.46 -38.44
CA ASP A 133 6.71 -12.15 -38.20
C ASP A 133 7.46 -11.68 -36.94
N GLY A 134 6.91 -10.70 -36.21
CA GLY A 134 7.46 -10.09 -35.00
C GLY A 134 8.25 -8.79 -35.24
N SER A 135 8.45 -8.38 -36.49
CA SER A 135 9.25 -7.20 -36.82
C SER A 135 8.48 -5.88 -36.70
N ASN A 136 9.22 -4.78 -36.62
CA ASN A 136 8.72 -3.40 -36.64
C ASN A 136 7.60 -3.08 -35.63
N PRO A 137 7.76 -3.37 -34.32
CA PRO A 137 6.78 -3.00 -33.32
C PRO A 137 6.65 -1.47 -33.22
N VAL A 138 5.41 -0.97 -33.25
CA VAL A 138 5.08 0.45 -33.12
C VAL A 138 3.94 0.66 -32.14
N ALA A 139 4.06 1.70 -31.31
CA ALA A 139 3.00 2.09 -30.39
C ALA A 139 1.85 2.76 -31.15
N VAL A 140 0.63 2.28 -30.94
CA VAL A 140 -0.60 2.93 -31.42
C VAL A 140 -1.09 3.96 -30.41
N THR A 141 -0.86 3.72 -29.12
CA THR A 141 -1.21 4.66 -28.04
C THR A 141 0.01 5.03 -27.21
N ASN A 142 -0.06 6.17 -26.54
CA ASN A 142 1.04 6.69 -25.71
C ASN A 142 0.49 7.34 -24.41
N GLU A 143 -0.32 6.59 -23.66
CA GLU A 143 -0.77 7.03 -22.34
C GLU A 143 0.38 6.98 -21.34
N THR A 144 0.62 8.10 -20.64
CA THR A 144 1.73 8.28 -19.68
C THR A 144 1.27 8.23 -18.22
N PHE A 145 -0.01 7.95 -17.99
CA PHE A 145 -0.62 7.87 -16.65
C PHE A 145 -1.72 6.81 -16.59
N ARG A 146 -2.50 6.67 -17.66
CA ARG A 146 -3.55 5.66 -17.78
C ARG A 146 -2.99 4.38 -18.36
N LEU A 147 -3.59 3.27 -17.99
CA LEU A 147 -3.34 1.98 -18.63
C LEU A 147 -4.33 1.80 -19.77
N ILE A 148 -3.86 1.29 -20.91
CA ILE A 148 -4.72 0.82 -22.00
C ILE A 148 -4.29 -0.56 -22.48
N ASN A 149 -5.26 -1.47 -22.56
CA ASN A 149 -5.02 -2.88 -22.90
C ASN A 149 -6.21 -3.48 -23.68
N SER A 150 -6.19 -4.81 -23.86
CA SER A 150 -7.24 -5.61 -24.50
C SER A 150 -7.55 -5.18 -25.94
N PRO A 151 -6.56 -5.24 -26.87
CA PRO A 151 -6.75 -4.85 -28.26
C PRO A 151 -7.81 -5.71 -28.97
N ALA A 152 -8.61 -5.10 -29.84
CA ALA A 152 -9.47 -5.82 -30.77
C ALA A 152 -9.55 -5.08 -32.12
N TRP A 153 -9.26 -5.78 -33.22
CA TRP A 153 -9.29 -5.21 -34.56
C TRP A 153 -10.69 -4.96 -35.08
N SER A 154 -10.91 -3.82 -35.73
CA SER A 154 -12.08 -3.63 -36.58
C SER A 154 -12.00 -4.56 -37.79
N PRO A 155 -13.14 -5.01 -38.35
CA PRO A 155 -13.15 -5.95 -39.48
C PRO A 155 -12.44 -5.42 -40.75
N ASP A 156 -12.36 -4.10 -40.92
CA ASP A 156 -11.65 -3.45 -42.03
C ASP A 156 -10.13 -3.32 -41.79
N GLY A 157 -9.64 -3.69 -40.61
CA GLY A 157 -8.21 -3.64 -40.25
C GLY A 157 -7.63 -2.24 -40.11
N ASN A 158 -8.45 -1.19 -39.94
CA ASN A 158 -7.97 0.19 -39.80
C ASN A 158 -8.02 0.72 -38.36
N TYR A 159 -8.79 0.09 -37.47
CA TYR A 159 -8.98 0.54 -36.10
C TYR A 159 -8.73 -0.57 -35.08
N LEU A 160 -8.33 -0.15 -33.88
CA LEU A 160 -8.24 -0.98 -32.68
C LEU A 160 -9.17 -0.45 -31.61
N LEU A 161 -9.92 -1.34 -30.96
CA LEU A 161 -10.47 -1.05 -29.65
C LEU A 161 -9.41 -1.26 -28.58
N GLY A 162 -9.53 -0.52 -27.49
CA GLY A 162 -8.78 -0.72 -26.27
C GLY A 162 -9.60 -0.32 -25.06
N ARG A 163 -9.28 -0.95 -23.94
CA ARG A 163 -9.83 -0.64 -22.64
C ARG A 163 -8.93 0.34 -21.91
N LYS A 164 -9.42 1.56 -21.70
CA LYS A 164 -8.68 2.66 -21.06
C LYS A 164 -9.10 2.83 -19.61
N HIS A 165 -8.16 2.75 -18.67
CA HIS A 165 -8.42 2.80 -17.23
C HIS A 165 -8.31 4.22 -16.66
N PHE A 166 -9.26 4.60 -15.80
CA PHE A 166 -9.28 5.89 -15.11
C PHE A 166 -9.24 5.70 -13.60
N THR A 167 -8.20 6.22 -12.97
CA THR A 167 -7.98 6.16 -11.52
C THR A 167 -8.52 7.41 -10.82
N GLY A 168 -8.87 7.26 -9.54
CA GLY A 168 -9.32 8.35 -8.67
C GLY A 168 -8.44 8.43 -7.42
N SER A 169 -9.07 8.50 -6.23
CA SER A 169 -8.36 8.28 -4.96
C SER A 169 -7.96 6.81 -4.73
N ARG A 170 -8.55 5.89 -5.50
CA ARG A 170 -8.12 4.49 -5.62
C ARG A 170 -7.32 4.28 -6.91
N SER A 171 -6.21 3.54 -6.80
CA SER A 171 -5.22 3.26 -7.85
C SER A 171 -5.70 2.29 -8.93
N LEU A 172 -6.68 1.44 -8.65
CA LEU A 172 -7.26 0.52 -9.62
C LEU A 172 -8.53 1.15 -10.19
N GLY A 173 -8.46 1.56 -11.45
CA GLY A 173 -9.45 2.41 -12.10
C GLY A 173 -10.51 1.64 -12.88
N ALA A 174 -11.69 2.23 -13.01
CA ALA A 174 -12.74 1.72 -13.89
C ALA A 174 -12.38 1.99 -15.36
N GLY A 175 -12.56 0.97 -16.21
CA GLY A 175 -12.30 1.03 -17.64
C GLY A 175 -13.38 1.75 -18.45
N GLU A 176 -13.00 2.20 -19.64
CA GLU A 176 -13.86 2.64 -20.73
C GLU A 176 -13.38 1.99 -22.02
N VAL A 177 -14.28 1.66 -22.95
CA VAL A 177 -13.92 1.22 -24.30
C VAL A 177 -13.66 2.43 -25.20
N TRP A 178 -12.50 2.45 -25.83
CA TRP A 178 -12.02 3.49 -26.73
C TRP A 178 -11.58 2.88 -28.07
N MET A 179 -11.67 3.65 -29.15
CA MET A 179 -11.29 3.25 -30.50
C MET A 179 -10.18 4.15 -31.05
N TYR A 180 -9.18 3.55 -31.68
CA TYR A 180 -7.97 4.20 -32.19
C TYR A 180 -7.75 3.80 -33.64
N HIS A 181 -7.28 4.70 -34.49
CA HIS A 181 -6.80 4.30 -35.81
C HIS A 181 -5.45 3.58 -35.63
N LYS A 182 -5.15 2.57 -36.46
CA LYS A 182 -3.92 1.75 -36.32
C LYS A 182 -2.61 2.54 -36.39
N THR A 183 -2.65 3.75 -36.97
CA THR A 183 -1.49 4.67 -37.04
C THR A 183 -1.44 5.65 -35.86
N GLY A 184 -2.31 5.50 -34.85
CA GLY A 184 -2.36 6.30 -33.63
C GLY A 184 -3.41 7.41 -33.59
N GLY A 185 -3.21 8.39 -32.70
CA GLY A 185 -4.13 9.49 -32.41
C GLY A 185 -4.66 9.47 -30.96
N SER A 186 -5.46 10.47 -30.57
CA SER A 186 -5.96 10.58 -29.18
C SER A 186 -7.09 9.61 -28.81
N GLY A 187 -7.62 8.88 -29.81
CA GLY A 187 -8.71 7.92 -29.65
C GLY A 187 -10.10 8.56 -29.53
N MET A 188 -11.12 7.73 -29.68
CA MET A 188 -12.54 8.06 -29.57
C MET A 188 -13.19 7.19 -28.50
N MET A 189 -13.81 7.80 -27.49
CA MET A 189 -14.55 7.07 -26.47
C MET A 189 -15.84 6.48 -27.06
N LEU A 190 -16.06 5.18 -26.87
CA LEU A 190 -17.27 4.50 -27.30
C LEU A 190 -18.25 4.26 -26.14
N THR A 191 -17.73 4.03 -24.94
CA THR A 191 -18.55 3.76 -23.74
C THR A 191 -18.07 4.60 -22.57
N LYS A 192 -18.99 5.07 -21.73
CA LYS A 192 -18.67 5.79 -20.51
C LYS A 192 -18.78 4.88 -19.29
N ARG A 193 -17.82 4.98 -18.37
CA ARG A 193 -17.86 4.24 -17.10
C ARG A 193 -19.03 4.69 -16.20
N PRO A 194 -19.74 3.77 -15.51
CA PRO A 194 -20.81 4.11 -14.59
C PRO A 194 -20.34 4.94 -13.39
N ASN A 195 -19.14 4.64 -12.89
CA ASN A 195 -18.46 5.34 -11.80
C ASN A 195 -16.97 4.94 -11.76
N GLN A 196 -16.24 5.34 -10.72
CA GLN A 196 -14.80 5.11 -10.58
C GLN A 196 -14.42 3.70 -10.08
N GLN A 197 -15.39 2.81 -9.84
CA GLN A 197 -15.15 1.49 -9.23
C GLN A 197 -15.78 0.32 -10.01
N LYS A 198 -16.74 0.57 -10.90
CA LYS A 198 -17.40 -0.47 -11.72
C LYS A 198 -16.75 -0.55 -13.08
N ASP A 199 -16.21 -1.71 -13.37
CA ASP A 199 -15.29 -1.90 -14.47
C ASP A 199 -16.02 -2.26 -15.78
N LEU A 200 -15.54 -1.73 -16.92
CA LEU A 200 -15.93 -2.16 -18.27
C LEU A 200 -14.78 -2.97 -18.83
N GLY A 201 -15.03 -4.20 -19.22
CA GLY A 201 -14.05 -5.17 -19.68
C GLY A 201 -14.01 -5.35 -21.20
N GLU A 202 -13.97 -6.61 -21.59
CA GLU A 202 -13.29 -7.19 -22.75
C GLU A 202 -14.03 -6.87 -24.07
N PRO A 203 -13.52 -5.94 -24.91
CA PRO A 203 -14.25 -5.50 -26.10
C PRO A 203 -14.05 -6.43 -27.30
N ALA A 204 -15.09 -6.57 -28.13
CA ALA A 204 -15.03 -7.30 -29.41
C ALA A 204 -15.97 -6.68 -30.45
N PHE A 205 -15.55 -6.63 -31.72
CA PHE A 205 -16.42 -6.22 -32.83
C PHE A 205 -17.32 -7.37 -33.28
N SER A 206 -18.52 -7.04 -33.78
CA SER A 206 -19.22 -7.92 -34.71
C SER A 206 -18.47 -8.01 -36.05
N PRO A 207 -18.62 -9.10 -36.81
CA PRO A 207 -17.92 -9.26 -38.09
C PRO A 207 -18.25 -8.20 -39.15
N ASP A 208 -19.46 -7.64 -39.11
CA ASP A 208 -19.89 -6.53 -39.97
C ASP A 208 -19.39 -5.15 -39.48
N GLY A 209 -18.81 -5.09 -38.29
CA GLY A 209 -18.30 -3.88 -37.65
C GLY A 209 -19.38 -2.97 -37.06
N ARG A 210 -20.68 -3.29 -37.17
CA ARG A 210 -21.75 -2.44 -36.65
C ARG A 210 -21.78 -2.40 -35.12
N TYR A 211 -21.52 -3.53 -34.48
CA TYR A 211 -21.66 -3.68 -33.04
C TYR A 211 -20.30 -3.80 -32.33
N VAL A 212 -20.27 -3.31 -31.09
CA VAL A 212 -19.17 -3.56 -30.14
C VAL A 212 -19.74 -4.24 -28.91
N TYR A 213 -19.33 -5.48 -28.66
CA TYR A 213 -19.64 -6.23 -27.45
C TYR A 213 -18.61 -5.92 -26.37
N PHE A 214 -19.04 -5.89 -25.11
CA PHE A 214 -18.14 -5.72 -23.96
C PHE A 214 -18.77 -6.28 -22.68
N SER A 215 -17.93 -6.79 -21.76
CA SER A 215 -18.37 -7.17 -20.42
C SER A 215 -18.39 -5.95 -19.49
N GLN A 216 -19.28 -5.91 -18.49
CA GLN A 216 -19.33 -4.83 -17.50
C GLN A 216 -19.71 -5.38 -16.12
N ASP A 217 -18.99 -4.98 -15.08
CA ASP A 217 -19.43 -5.14 -13.69
C ASP A 217 -20.74 -4.37 -13.48
N ALA A 218 -21.80 -5.11 -13.18
CA ALA A 218 -23.16 -4.60 -13.00
C ALA A 218 -23.64 -4.73 -11.56
N THR A 219 -22.74 -4.99 -10.60
CA THR A 219 -23.10 -5.06 -9.18
C THR A 219 -23.62 -3.71 -8.68
N PRO A 220 -24.60 -3.68 -7.76
CA PRO A 220 -25.15 -2.43 -7.22
C PRO A 220 -24.11 -1.54 -6.53
N GLY A 221 -24.46 -0.27 -6.32
CA GLY A 221 -23.67 0.69 -5.55
C GLY A 221 -22.55 1.41 -6.33
N LYS A 222 -21.86 2.32 -5.65
CA LYS A 222 -20.76 3.14 -6.21
C LYS A 222 -19.38 2.79 -5.64
N THR A 223 -19.34 1.81 -4.74
CA THR A 223 -18.13 1.36 -4.04
C THR A 223 -17.63 0.05 -4.61
N PHE A 224 -16.35 -0.23 -4.40
CA PHE A 224 -15.81 -1.57 -4.59
C PHE A 224 -16.25 -2.49 -3.45
N HIS A 225 -16.35 -3.79 -3.76
CA HIS A 225 -16.71 -4.84 -2.83
C HIS A 225 -15.74 -6.01 -3.05
N TYR A 226 -15.11 -6.46 -1.95
CA TYR A 226 -14.42 -7.75 -1.93
C TYR A 226 -15.43 -8.90 -2.01
N SER A 227 -15.01 -10.06 -2.52
CA SER A 227 -15.77 -11.31 -2.51
C SER A 227 -17.21 -11.12 -3.02
N LYS A 228 -17.34 -10.49 -4.20
CA LYS A 228 -18.64 -10.28 -4.83
C LYS A 228 -19.35 -11.62 -5.01
N ASP A 229 -20.67 -11.62 -4.88
CA ASP A 229 -21.48 -12.83 -4.98
C ASP A 229 -21.69 -13.21 -6.46
N SER A 230 -20.90 -14.17 -6.98
CA SER A 230 -21.02 -14.64 -8.36
C SER A 230 -22.36 -15.33 -8.66
N GLU A 231 -23.05 -15.88 -7.65
CA GLU A 231 -24.36 -16.51 -7.82
C GLU A 231 -25.46 -15.49 -8.14
N LYS A 232 -25.32 -14.24 -7.65
CA LYS A 232 -26.20 -13.13 -8.05
C LYS A 232 -25.88 -12.54 -9.42
N GLY A 233 -24.76 -12.94 -10.04
CA GLY A 233 -24.26 -12.40 -11.29
C GLY A 233 -23.52 -11.08 -11.11
N ILE A 234 -22.21 -11.09 -11.43
CA ILE A 234 -21.34 -9.91 -11.28
C ILE A 234 -21.25 -9.13 -12.59
N TYR A 235 -20.90 -9.81 -13.67
CA TYR A 235 -20.72 -9.20 -14.99
C TYR A 235 -21.92 -9.44 -15.91
N LYS A 236 -22.15 -8.49 -16.82
CA LYS A 236 -23.09 -8.59 -17.94
C LYS A 236 -22.36 -8.35 -19.25
N ILE A 237 -22.75 -9.05 -20.31
CA ILE A 237 -22.33 -8.70 -21.67
C ILE A 237 -23.33 -7.70 -22.23
N LYS A 238 -22.80 -6.58 -22.70
CA LYS A 238 -23.53 -5.51 -23.37
C LYS A 238 -23.05 -5.35 -24.81
N ARG A 239 -23.88 -4.71 -25.61
CA ARG A 239 -23.62 -4.41 -27.02
C ARG A 239 -23.92 -2.95 -27.29
N LEU A 240 -22.95 -2.23 -27.83
CA LEU A 240 -23.10 -0.90 -28.39
C LEU A 240 -23.39 -1.03 -29.89
N ASP A 241 -24.48 -0.42 -30.36
CA ASP A 241 -24.71 -0.17 -31.79
C ASP A 241 -23.99 1.12 -32.20
N ARG A 242 -23.03 1.03 -33.12
CA ARG A 242 -22.24 2.19 -33.56
C ARG A 242 -23.01 3.14 -34.49
N GLU A 243 -24.11 2.68 -35.10
CA GLU A 243 -24.93 3.52 -35.97
C GLU A 243 -25.87 4.41 -35.15
N THR A 244 -26.45 3.88 -34.06
CA THR A 244 -27.42 4.59 -33.23
C THR A 244 -26.83 5.17 -31.95
N GLY A 245 -25.73 4.59 -31.45
CA GLY A 245 -25.13 4.91 -30.15
C GLY A 245 -25.83 4.24 -28.96
N GLU A 246 -26.81 3.36 -29.19
CA GLU A 246 -27.56 2.67 -28.14
C GLU A 246 -26.78 1.50 -27.55
N ILE A 247 -26.93 1.28 -26.23
CA ILE A 247 -26.30 0.18 -25.49
C ILE A 247 -27.37 -0.73 -24.92
N GLU A 248 -27.33 -2.00 -25.30
CA GLU A 248 -28.25 -3.03 -24.84
C GLU A 248 -27.54 -4.08 -23.98
N VAL A 249 -28.28 -4.74 -23.08
CA VAL A 249 -27.79 -5.91 -22.34
C VAL A 249 -28.14 -7.16 -23.12
N ILE A 250 -27.14 -7.92 -23.55
CA ILE A 250 -27.33 -9.16 -24.32
C ILE A 250 -27.38 -10.38 -23.38
N LEU A 251 -26.45 -10.45 -22.42
CA LEU A 251 -26.39 -11.55 -21.47
C LEU A 251 -26.25 -11.03 -20.04
N SER A 252 -27.02 -11.64 -19.14
CA SER A 252 -26.96 -11.42 -17.70
C SER A 252 -27.58 -12.61 -16.96
N GLY A 253 -27.42 -12.66 -15.63
CA GLY A 253 -28.04 -13.67 -14.77
C GLY A 253 -27.03 -14.31 -13.81
N ARG A 254 -27.45 -15.43 -13.21
CA ARG A 254 -26.63 -16.29 -12.33
C ARG A 254 -25.28 -16.60 -12.99
N GLY A 255 -24.19 -16.54 -12.23
CA GLY A 255 -22.84 -16.81 -12.71
C GLY A 255 -22.19 -15.73 -13.57
N GLY A 256 -22.93 -14.66 -13.90
CA GLY A 256 -22.45 -13.55 -14.74
C GLY A 256 -22.24 -13.96 -16.21
N ALA A 257 -21.82 -13.00 -17.02
CA ALA A 257 -21.41 -13.25 -18.40
C ALA A 257 -20.20 -12.36 -18.76
N ILE A 258 -19.12 -12.99 -19.24
CA ILE A 258 -17.84 -12.34 -19.56
C ILE A 258 -17.27 -12.85 -20.88
N ARG A 259 -16.19 -12.21 -21.35
CA ARG A 259 -15.41 -12.55 -22.55
C ARG A 259 -16.29 -12.81 -23.78
N PRO A 260 -17.02 -11.78 -24.29
CA PRO A 260 -17.79 -11.93 -25.51
C PRO A 260 -16.88 -12.16 -26.72
N THR A 261 -17.13 -13.23 -27.48
CA THR A 261 -16.37 -13.57 -28.69
C THR A 261 -17.34 -13.93 -29.82
N PRO A 262 -17.74 -12.95 -30.66
CA PRO A 262 -18.64 -13.19 -31.79
C PRO A 262 -18.05 -14.17 -32.81
N SER A 263 -18.89 -15.03 -33.40
CA SER A 263 -18.49 -15.92 -34.49
C SER A 263 -18.20 -15.14 -35.77
N PRO A 264 -17.29 -15.60 -36.65
CA PRO A 264 -17.00 -14.99 -37.95
C PRO A 264 -18.23 -14.71 -38.83
N ASP A 265 -19.27 -15.55 -38.76
CA ASP A 265 -20.53 -15.35 -39.49
C ASP A 265 -21.53 -14.40 -38.81
N GLY A 266 -21.26 -13.97 -37.58
CA GLY A 266 -22.06 -13.04 -36.80
C GLY A 266 -23.35 -13.61 -36.22
N LYS A 267 -23.57 -14.93 -36.29
CA LYS A 267 -24.80 -15.58 -35.81
C LYS A 267 -24.70 -16.10 -34.38
N LYS A 268 -23.49 -16.40 -33.90
CA LYS A 268 -23.24 -16.96 -32.58
C LYS A 268 -22.33 -16.03 -31.75
N LEU A 269 -22.42 -16.16 -30.44
CA LEU A 269 -21.55 -15.49 -29.49
C LEU A 269 -21.04 -16.52 -28.48
N ALA A 270 -19.74 -16.78 -28.49
CA ALA A 270 -19.09 -17.52 -27.40
C ALA A 270 -18.92 -16.59 -26.19
N TYR A 271 -19.17 -17.11 -25.00
CA TYR A 271 -19.01 -16.38 -23.75
C TYR A 271 -18.77 -17.31 -22.57
N ILE A 272 -18.24 -16.78 -21.47
CA ILE A 272 -18.03 -17.55 -20.24
C ILE A 272 -19.01 -17.10 -19.16
N SER A 273 -19.54 -18.08 -18.43
CA SER A 273 -20.42 -17.90 -17.27
C SER A 273 -20.12 -18.99 -16.25
N ARG A 274 -20.41 -18.74 -14.97
CA ARG A 274 -20.27 -19.76 -13.94
C ARG A 274 -21.53 -20.61 -13.81
N VAL A 275 -21.36 -21.93 -13.75
CA VAL A 275 -22.38 -22.86 -13.26
C VAL A 275 -21.96 -23.24 -11.84
N ASP A 276 -22.69 -22.73 -10.84
CA ASP A 276 -22.21 -22.68 -9.45
C ASP A 276 -20.87 -21.92 -9.37
N PHE A 277 -19.76 -22.59 -9.05
CA PHE A 277 -18.42 -21.96 -8.95
C PHE A 277 -17.47 -22.37 -10.09
N GLN A 278 -17.92 -23.22 -11.01
CA GLN A 278 -17.16 -23.68 -12.16
C GLN A 278 -17.35 -22.72 -13.33
N SER A 279 -16.25 -22.17 -13.87
CA SER A 279 -16.28 -21.39 -15.11
C SER A 279 -16.56 -22.32 -16.29
N THR A 280 -17.52 -21.95 -17.13
CA THR A 280 -18.04 -22.78 -18.23
C THR A 280 -18.16 -21.94 -19.50
N LEU A 281 -17.73 -22.50 -20.63
CA LEU A 281 -17.89 -21.92 -21.96
C LEU A 281 -19.28 -22.23 -22.51
N PHE A 282 -19.95 -21.18 -22.97
CA PHE A 282 -21.27 -21.23 -23.59
C PHE A 282 -21.26 -20.66 -25.00
N ILE A 283 -22.15 -21.19 -25.83
CA ILE A 283 -22.54 -20.60 -27.11
C ILE A 283 -23.92 -19.98 -26.96
N TYR A 284 -24.05 -18.72 -27.37
CA TYR A 284 -25.32 -18.01 -27.48
C TYR A 284 -25.69 -17.80 -28.94
N ASP A 285 -26.86 -18.27 -29.34
CA ASP A 285 -27.41 -18.01 -30.67
C ASP A 285 -28.06 -16.61 -30.69
N LEU A 286 -27.56 -15.73 -31.54
CA LEU A 286 -27.98 -14.31 -31.57
C LEU A 286 -29.36 -14.11 -32.22
N GLU A 287 -29.88 -15.09 -32.94
CA GLU A 287 -31.19 -15.03 -33.59
C GLU A 287 -32.30 -15.56 -32.66
N THR A 288 -32.08 -16.73 -32.05
CA THR A 288 -33.06 -17.43 -31.23
C THR A 288 -32.95 -17.12 -29.74
N GLY A 289 -31.77 -16.71 -29.27
CA GLY A 289 -31.46 -16.52 -27.86
C GLY A 289 -31.16 -17.82 -27.09
N GLU A 290 -30.95 -18.94 -27.79
CA GLU A 290 -30.57 -20.20 -27.16
C GLU A 290 -29.18 -20.12 -26.51
N LYS A 291 -29.03 -20.75 -25.34
CA LYS A 291 -27.76 -20.83 -24.58
C LYS A 291 -27.35 -22.28 -24.38
N THR A 292 -26.19 -22.64 -24.90
CA THR A 292 -25.69 -24.02 -24.86
C THR A 292 -24.34 -24.07 -24.17
N ALA A 293 -24.24 -24.80 -23.06
CA ALA A 293 -22.95 -25.13 -22.45
C ALA A 293 -22.20 -26.13 -23.34
N VAL A 294 -20.94 -25.83 -23.63
CA VAL A 294 -20.09 -26.63 -24.54
C VAL A 294 -18.79 -27.12 -23.91
N TYR A 295 -18.29 -26.47 -22.83
CA TYR A 295 -17.11 -26.95 -22.10
C TYR A 295 -17.10 -26.45 -20.65
N ASP A 296 -16.96 -27.35 -19.67
CA ASP A 296 -17.14 -27.08 -18.23
C ASP A 296 -15.87 -27.31 -17.39
N LYS A 297 -14.70 -27.41 -18.02
CA LYS A 297 -13.40 -27.64 -17.36
C LYS A 297 -12.45 -26.45 -17.51
N LEU A 298 -12.99 -25.23 -17.60
CA LEU A 298 -12.15 -24.03 -17.61
C LEU A 298 -11.50 -23.84 -16.23
N ASP A 299 -10.32 -23.23 -16.20
CA ASP A 299 -9.78 -22.69 -14.96
C ASP A 299 -10.70 -21.58 -14.44
N ARG A 300 -10.57 -21.24 -13.16
CA ARG A 300 -11.46 -20.24 -12.57
C ARG A 300 -11.19 -18.86 -13.13
N ASP A 301 -12.25 -18.20 -13.58
CA ASP A 301 -12.24 -16.79 -14.00
C ASP A 301 -11.98 -15.80 -12.85
N MET A 302 -11.71 -14.54 -13.22
CA MET A 302 -11.41 -13.43 -12.31
C MET A 302 -12.64 -12.55 -12.01
N GLN A 303 -13.88 -13.06 -12.10
CA GLN A 303 -15.09 -12.24 -11.87
C GLN A 303 -15.15 -11.61 -10.47
N GLU A 304 -14.56 -12.27 -9.48
CA GLU A 304 -14.57 -11.84 -8.07
C GLU A 304 -13.32 -11.06 -7.66
N THR A 305 -12.51 -10.63 -8.64
CA THR A 305 -11.27 -9.86 -8.40
C THR A 305 -11.24 -8.53 -9.17
N TRP A 306 -10.14 -7.79 -9.04
CA TRP A 306 -9.82 -6.68 -9.93
C TRP A 306 -9.14 -7.21 -11.19
N ALA A 307 -9.82 -7.14 -12.32
CA ALA A 307 -9.40 -7.83 -13.54
C ALA A 307 -8.96 -6.81 -14.62
N ILE A 308 -7.88 -6.04 -14.37
CA ILE A 308 -7.42 -4.96 -15.28
C ILE A 308 -7.09 -5.48 -16.68
N HIS A 309 -6.50 -6.67 -16.79
CA HIS A 309 -6.15 -7.32 -18.06
C HIS A 309 -7.23 -8.29 -18.58
N GLY A 310 -8.48 -8.12 -18.15
CA GLY A 310 -9.60 -8.97 -18.53
C GLY A 310 -9.90 -10.07 -17.51
N VAL A 311 -11.09 -10.67 -17.63
CA VAL A 311 -11.70 -11.54 -16.62
C VAL A 311 -11.44 -13.03 -16.89
N TYR A 312 -11.19 -13.39 -18.15
CA TYR A 312 -10.64 -14.68 -18.58
C TYR A 312 -9.76 -14.47 -19.82
N PRO A 313 -8.76 -15.30 -20.17
CA PRO A 313 -7.96 -15.09 -21.38
C PRO A 313 -8.78 -15.04 -22.69
N THR A 314 -8.21 -14.46 -23.75
CA THR A 314 -8.88 -14.45 -25.07
C THR A 314 -9.04 -15.86 -25.65
N MET A 315 -10.04 -16.00 -26.50
CA MET A 315 -10.34 -17.20 -27.29
C MET A 315 -10.70 -16.79 -28.71
N ALA A 316 -10.59 -17.72 -29.66
CA ALA A 316 -10.82 -17.46 -31.07
C ALA A 316 -11.66 -18.57 -31.72
N TRP A 317 -12.53 -18.17 -32.64
CA TRP A 317 -13.21 -19.09 -33.54
C TRP A 317 -12.31 -19.48 -34.70
N THR A 318 -12.43 -20.70 -35.19
CA THR A 318 -11.89 -21.05 -36.50
C THR A 318 -12.67 -20.30 -37.61
N PRO A 319 -12.03 -19.99 -38.76
CA PRO A 319 -12.68 -19.21 -39.83
C PRO A 319 -13.96 -19.84 -40.40
N ASP A 320 -14.12 -21.15 -40.26
CA ASP A 320 -15.30 -21.91 -40.69
C ASP A 320 -16.46 -21.90 -39.67
N ASN A 321 -16.26 -21.37 -38.45
CA ASN A 321 -17.22 -21.31 -37.34
C ASN A 321 -17.49 -22.65 -36.63
N ASP A 322 -16.72 -23.70 -36.91
CA ASP A 322 -16.98 -25.05 -36.39
C ASP A 322 -16.26 -25.32 -35.06
N GLU A 323 -15.16 -24.62 -34.79
CA GLU A 323 -14.32 -24.86 -33.62
C GLU A 323 -13.96 -23.57 -32.86
N ILE A 324 -13.67 -23.71 -31.57
CA ILE A 324 -13.12 -22.64 -30.72
C ILE A 324 -11.77 -23.07 -30.14
N ILE A 325 -10.79 -22.18 -30.22
CA ILE A 325 -9.46 -22.33 -29.62
C ILE A 325 -9.36 -21.43 -28.39
N PHE A 326 -8.96 -22.01 -27.25
CA PHE A 326 -8.94 -21.32 -25.96
C PHE A 326 -7.93 -21.94 -24.99
N TRP A 327 -7.58 -21.19 -23.95
CA TRP A 327 -6.75 -21.69 -22.84
C TRP A 327 -7.59 -22.33 -21.74
N ALA A 328 -7.19 -23.52 -21.29
CA ALA A 328 -7.70 -24.20 -20.09
C ALA A 328 -6.75 -25.32 -19.65
N GLY A 329 -6.66 -25.57 -18.34
CA GLY A 329 -5.86 -26.65 -17.77
C GLY A 329 -4.36 -26.50 -18.02
N GLY A 330 -3.87 -25.27 -18.18
CA GLY A 330 -2.49 -25.00 -18.56
C GLY A 330 -2.18 -25.23 -20.04
N LYS A 331 -3.17 -25.63 -20.84
CA LYS A 331 -3.02 -26.04 -22.24
C LYS A 331 -3.81 -25.13 -23.19
N ILE A 332 -3.46 -25.18 -24.46
CA ILE A 332 -4.28 -24.65 -25.56
C ILE A 332 -5.20 -25.78 -26.02
N ASN A 333 -6.49 -25.53 -26.05
CA ASN A 333 -7.52 -26.52 -26.39
C ASN A 333 -8.27 -26.08 -27.65
N LYS A 334 -8.74 -27.05 -28.41
CA LYS A 334 -9.65 -26.89 -29.55
C LYS A 334 -10.93 -27.67 -29.30
N LEU A 335 -12.08 -27.00 -29.39
CA LEU A 335 -13.40 -27.56 -29.13
C LEU A 335 -14.27 -27.47 -30.38
N ASP A 336 -14.78 -28.61 -30.84
CA ASP A 336 -15.85 -28.69 -31.83
C ASP A 336 -17.18 -28.33 -31.15
N ILE A 337 -17.90 -27.35 -31.69
CA ILE A 337 -19.11 -26.81 -31.05
C ILE A 337 -20.35 -27.70 -31.22
N ASP A 338 -20.38 -28.56 -32.24
CA ASP A 338 -21.54 -29.39 -32.57
C ASP A 338 -21.55 -30.67 -31.73
N ASN A 339 -20.41 -31.36 -31.64
CA ASN A 339 -20.27 -32.60 -30.86
C ASN A 339 -19.70 -32.39 -29.45
N LYS A 340 -19.23 -31.17 -29.13
CA LYS A 340 -18.70 -30.76 -27.83
C LYS A 340 -17.45 -31.51 -27.37
N GLN A 341 -16.68 -32.08 -28.31
CA GLN A 341 -15.42 -32.73 -28.00
C GLN A 341 -14.27 -31.72 -28.04
N ALA A 342 -13.47 -31.72 -26.98
CA ALA A 342 -12.26 -30.92 -26.89
C ALA A 342 -11.01 -31.80 -27.05
N SER A 343 -10.00 -31.26 -27.71
CA SER A 343 -8.66 -31.84 -27.85
C SER A 343 -7.59 -30.80 -27.53
N VAL A 344 -6.41 -31.24 -27.09
CA VAL A 344 -5.28 -30.37 -26.79
C VAL A 344 -4.50 -30.09 -28.07
N ILE A 345 -4.15 -28.82 -28.29
CA ILE A 345 -3.12 -28.41 -29.23
C ILE A 345 -1.82 -28.32 -28.44
N ASP A 346 -0.92 -29.29 -28.65
CA ASP A 346 0.34 -29.33 -27.92
C ASP A 346 1.22 -28.14 -28.30
N PHE A 347 1.82 -27.51 -27.30
CA PHE A 347 2.84 -26.48 -27.50
C PHE A 347 4.06 -26.80 -26.64
N HIS A 348 5.21 -26.31 -27.09
CA HIS A 348 6.43 -26.30 -26.32
C HIS A 348 7.10 -24.93 -26.47
N VAL A 349 7.40 -24.29 -25.35
CA VAL A 349 8.13 -23.02 -25.29
C VAL A 349 9.45 -23.25 -24.58
N LYS A 350 10.53 -22.89 -25.27
CA LYS A 350 11.88 -22.84 -24.73
C LYS A 350 12.46 -21.44 -24.92
N THR A 351 12.66 -20.72 -23.82
CA THR A 351 13.13 -19.33 -23.83
C THR A 351 14.05 -19.01 -22.65
N GLU A 352 14.66 -17.83 -22.69
CA GLU A 352 15.45 -17.27 -21.60
C GLU A 352 14.85 -15.91 -21.21
N LYS A 353 14.52 -15.73 -19.92
CA LYS A 353 14.01 -14.47 -19.38
C LYS A 353 15.10 -13.76 -18.58
N GLN A 354 15.17 -12.44 -18.71
CA GLN A 354 15.99 -11.61 -17.84
C GLN A 354 15.20 -11.26 -16.57
N MET A 355 15.83 -11.43 -15.41
CA MET A 355 15.25 -11.14 -14.10
C MET A 355 16.27 -10.38 -13.25
N GLN A 356 15.84 -9.32 -12.56
CA GLN A 356 16.70 -8.59 -11.65
C GLN A 356 16.94 -9.36 -10.35
N GLU A 357 18.08 -9.12 -9.72
CA GLU A 357 18.32 -9.56 -8.36
C GLU A 357 17.34 -8.89 -7.38
N THR A 358 16.76 -9.72 -6.51
CA THR A 358 15.83 -9.31 -5.46
C THR A 358 16.51 -8.39 -4.44
N VAL A 359 15.88 -7.25 -4.14
CA VAL A 359 16.39 -6.32 -3.13
C VAL A 359 16.10 -6.86 -1.72
N ARG A 360 17.15 -7.28 -1.00
CA ARG A 360 17.05 -7.75 0.39
C ARG A 360 18.32 -7.37 1.16
N PHE A 361 18.17 -6.93 2.41
CA PHE A 361 19.29 -6.54 3.27
C PHE A 361 19.14 -7.13 4.67
N GLU A 362 20.25 -7.60 5.24
CA GLU A 362 20.31 -8.00 6.65
C GLU A 362 20.04 -6.78 7.55
N GLN A 363 19.22 -6.98 8.59
CA GLN A 363 18.91 -5.99 9.61
C GLN A 363 19.65 -6.33 10.91
N ASP A 364 20.09 -5.30 11.62
CA ASP A 364 20.68 -5.43 12.95
C ASP A 364 19.76 -4.74 13.98
N ILE A 365 19.10 -5.55 14.79
CA ILE A 365 18.16 -5.09 15.83
C ILE A 365 18.63 -5.40 17.26
N ASP A 366 19.77 -6.05 17.41
CA ASP A 366 20.40 -6.37 18.69
C ASP A 366 21.38 -5.25 19.07
N ILE A 367 20.81 -4.11 19.48
CA ILE A 367 21.55 -2.87 19.71
C ILE A 367 21.35 -2.34 21.13
N ASP A 368 22.42 -1.89 21.77
CA ASP A 368 22.39 -1.32 23.13
C ASP A 368 21.79 0.09 23.17
N ASN A 369 21.86 0.81 22.05
CA ASN A 369 21.34 2.17 21.91
C ASN A 369 20.60 2.28 20.58
N ILE A 370 19.48 3.01 20.61
CA ILE A 370 18.74 3.40 19.43
C ILE A 370 19.05 4.86 19.07
N ASP A 371 19.06 5.14 17.77
CA ASP A 371 18.94 6.50 17.27
C ASP A 371 17.47 6.92 17.39
N VAL A 372 17.18 7.99 18.12
CA VAL A 372 15.85 8.63 18.12
C VAL A 372 15.75 9.50 16.87
N LYS A 373 14.94 9.05 15.91
CA LYS A 373 14.78 9.64 14.57
C LYS A 373 13.39 10.24 14.38
N MET A 374 12.36 9.70 15.02
CA MET A 374 11.00 10.24 14.94
C MET A 374 10.79 11.38 15.94
N LEU A 375 11.12 12.59 15.50
CA LEU A 375 10.84 13.82 16.24
C LEU A 375 9.52 14.42 15.77
N ARG A 376 8.61 14.70 16.69
CA ARG A 376 7.25 15.15 16.39
C ARG A 376 7.07 16.60 16.82
N ASP A 377 6.24 17.33 16.07
CA ASP A 377 5.87 18.72 16.38
C ASP A 377 7.09 19.64 16.60
N VAL A 378 8.07 19.58 15.70
CA VAL A 378 9.31 20.35 15.79
C VAL A 378 9.04 21.85 15.60
N GLU A 379 9.39 22.69 16.58
CA GLU A 379 9.19 24.15 16.52
C GLU A 379 10.44 24.92 16.95
N ILE A 380 10.77 25.98 16.22
CA ILE A 380 11.89 26.89 16.51
C ILE A 380 11.50 27.97 17.55
N SER A 381 12.45 28.36 18.41
CA SER A 381 12.24 29.52 19.29
C SER A 381 12.18 30.83 18.48
N PRO A 382 11.50 31.88 18.99
CA PRO A 382 11.37 33.15 18.28
C PRO A 382 12.71 33.80 17.91
N ASP A 383 13.76 33.57 18.69
CA ASP A 383 15.11 34.09 18.44
C ASP A 383 15.99 33.16 17.58
N GLY A 384 15.45 32.03 17.09
CA GLY A 384 16.18 31.03 16.29
C GLY A 384 17.25 30.23 17.06
N SER A 385 17.41 30.46 18.36
CA SER A 385 18.52 29.89 19.14
C SER A 385 18.26 28.48 19.71
N LYS A 386 17.01 28.03 19.69
CA LYS A 386 16.58 26.74 20.26
C LYS A 386 15.51 26.10 19.41
N VAL A 387 15.40 24.78 19.53
CA VAL A 387 14.30 23.98 19.00
C VAL A 387 13.62 23.22 20.13
N VAL A 388 12.29 23.08 20.05
CA VAL A 388 11.48 22.22 20.91
C VAL A 388 10.79 21.14 20.06
N PHE A 389 10.65 19.94 20.60
CA PHE A 389 9.98 18.82 19.91
C PHE A 389 9.52 17.76 20.91
N GLU A 390 8.60 16.91 20.49
CA GLU A 390 8.22 15.68 21.19
C GLU A 390 9.07 14.50 20.69
N ALA A 391 9.54 13.68 21.62
CA ALA A 391 10.11 12.37 21.34
C ALA A 391 9.95 11.47 22.57
N LEU A 392 9.72 10.17 22.36
CA LEU A 392 9.61 9.19 23.45
C LEU A 392 8.61 9.61 24.55
N GLY A 393 7.50 10.27 24.19
CA GLY A 393 6.45 10.71 25.09
C GLY A 393 6.83 11.92 25.95
N HIS A 394 7.87 12.67 25.58
CA HIS A 394 8.38 13.80 26.35
C HIS A 394 8.74 14.98 25.46
N VAL A 395 8.60 16.19 26.01
CA VAL A 395 9.07 17.41 25.34
C VAL A 395 10.55 17.63 25.63
N TYR A 396 11.34 17.81 24.57
CA TYR A 396 12.76 18.14 24.62
C TYR A 396 13.01 19.56 24.11
N VAL A 397 13.99 20.24 24.71
CA VAL A 397 14.54 21.49 24.22
C VAL A 397 16.02 21.30 23.91
N ARG A 398 16.46 21.79 22.75
CA ARG A 398 17.86 21.76 22.31
C ARG A 398 18.29 23.18 21.93
N SER A 399 19.47 23.60 22.38
CA SER A 399 20.11 24.82 21.85
C SER A 399 20.74 24.54 20.49
N LEU A 400 20.58 25.45 19.54
CA LEU A 400 21.15 25.33 18.20
C LEU A 400 22.48 26.09 18.09
N PRO A 401 23.39 25.63 17.21
CA PRO A 401 23.29 24.40 16.42
C PRO A 401 23.67 23.13 17.20
N ASP A 402 24.56 23.24 18.19
CA ASP A 402 25.32 22.09 18.71
C ASP A 402 24.96 21.65 20.15
N GLY A 403 23.88 22.20 20.71
CA GLY A 403 23.41 21.79 22.05
C GLY A 403 22.92 20.35 22.06
N LYS A 404 22.91 19.71 23.24
CA LYS A 404 22.28 18.39 23.41
C LYS A 404 20.79 18.54 23.75
N PRO A 405 19.89 17.70 23.19
CA PRO A 405 18.51 17.62 23.65
C PRO A 405 18.41 17.37 25.15
N LYS A 406 17.55 18.13 25.82
CA LYS A 406 17.24 17.96 27.25
C LYS A 406 15.75 17.96 27.44
N ARG A 407 15.25 17.03 28.25
CA ARG A 407 13.84 17.05 28.67
C ARG A 407 13.49 18.39 29.31
N LEU A 408 12.39 18.99 28.87
CA LEU A 408 11.88 20.24 29.40
C LEU A 408 11.39 20.06 30.84
N THR A 409 10.72 18.94 31.12
CA THR A 409 10.16 18.63 32.43
C THR A 409 10.80 17.39 33.05
N LYS A 410 10.50 17.15 34.33
CA LYS A 410 10.92 15.94 35.09
C LYS A 410 9.77 14.96 35.35
N GLN A 411 8.60 15.15 34.73
CA GLN A 411 7.42 14.32 35.00
C GLN A 411 7.61 12.89 34.45
N THR A 412 6.95 11.90 35.04
CA THR A 412 7.09 10.49 34.61
C THR A 412 5.74 9.77 34.52
N THR A 413 4.63 10.50 34.60
CA THR A 413 3.29 9.93 34.78
C THR A 413 2.42 10.03 33.54
N HIS A 414 2.75 10.91 32.60
CA HIS A 414 1.97 11.17 31.39
C HIS A 414 2.91 11.35 30.20
N PHE A 415 2.36 11.33 28.98
CA PHE A 415 3.06 11.82 27.79
C PHE A 415 2.83 13.33 27.63
N GLU A 416 3.75 13.99 26.94
CA GLU A 416 3.73 15.42 26.62
C GLU A 416 3.82 15.57 25.10
N LEU A 417 2.93 16.33 24.47
CA LEU A 417 2.68 16.35 23.02
C LEU A 417 2.55 17.79 22.50
N ASN A 418 2.81 18.02 21.21
CA ASN A 418 2.56 19.29 20.51
C ASN A 418 3.09 20.55 21.24
N PRO A 419 4.41 20.65 21.53
CA PRO A 419 4.97 21.83 22.17
C PRO A 419 5.01 23.06 21.25
N SER A 420 4.73 24.25 21.79
CA SER A 420 4.83 25.53 21.08
C SER A 420 5.33 26.67 21.96
N PHE A 421 6.11 27.60 21.41
CA PHE A 421 6.69 28.74 22.13
C PHE A 421 5.73 29.94 22.23
N SER A 422 5.83 30.70 23.33
CA SER A 422 5.32 32.07 23.35
C SER A 422 6.17 32.98 22.46
N ARG A 423 5.60 34.05 21.90
CA ARG A 423 6.33 34.99 21.00
C ARG A 423 7.53 35.68 21.65
N ASP A 424 7.58 35.75 22.99
CA ASP A 424 8.74 36.26 23.72
C ASP A 424 9.76 35.16 24.10
N GLY A 425 9.51 33.90 23.74
CA GLY A 425 10.37 32.74 23.96
C GLY A 425 10.48 32.29 25.42
N LYS A 426 9.72 32.88 26.36
CA LYS A 426 9.85 32.60 27.80
C LYS A 426 9.00 31.44 28.27
N GLN A 427 7.94 31.10 27.54
CA GLN A 427 7.01 30.03 27.88
C GLN A 427 6.89 29.03 26.73
N ILE A 428 6.56 27.80 27.11
CA ILE A 428 6.19 26.73 26.19
C ILE A 428 4.82 26.21 26.65
N VAL A 429 3.91 25.99 25.71
CA VAL A 429 2.63 25.30 25.93
C VAL A 429 2.69 23.93 25.26
N PHE A 430 2.11 22.92 25.88
CA PHE A 430 2.01 21.57 25.30
C PHE A 430 0.79 20.84 25.85
N ALA A 431 0.34 19.82 25.12
CA ALA A 431 -0.70 18.90 25.54
C ALA A 431 -0.10 17.76 26.38
N THR A 432 -0.92 17.15 27.24
CA THR A 432 -0.54 15.99 28.04
C THR A 432 -1.47 14.82 27.77
N TRP A 433 -1.00 13.59 27.98
CA TRP A 433 -1.85 12.39 27.86
C TRP A 433 -1.54 11.36 28.94
N ASN A 434 -2.57 10.87 29.61
CA ASN A 434 -2.51 9.72 30.51
C ASN A 434 -3.76 8.87 30.28
N ASP A 435 -3.60 7.56 30.11
CA ASP A 435 -4.74 6.69 29.72
C ASP A 435 -5.88 6.71 30.75
N GLN A 436 -5.55 6.80 32.05
CA GLN A 436 -6.51 6.80 33.15
C GLN A 436 -7.08 8.19 33.44
N LYS A 437 -6.24 9.23 33.36
CA LYS A 437 -6.59 10.61 33.74
C LYS A 437 -6.96 11.52 32.56
N GLN A 438 -6.86 11.01 31.33
CA GLN A 438 -6.93 11.78 30.09
C GLN A 438 -5.85 12.87 30.01
N GLY A 439 -5.99 13.73 29.01
CA GLY A 439 -5.11 14.87 28.76
C GLY A 439 -5.59 16.20 29.33
N ASN A 440 -4.68 17.16 29.33
CA ASN A 440 -4.87 18.56 29.70
C ASN A 440 -3.82 19.42 28.94
N ILE A 441 -4.00 20.74 28.91
CA ILE A 441 -3.02 21.69 28.35
C ILE A 441 -2.18 22.28 29.48
N ARG A 442 -0.86 22.35 29.28
CA ARG A 442 0.10 22.83 30.28
C ARG A 442 0.95 23.97 29.74
N VAL A 443 1.02 25.06 30.50
CA VAL A 443 1.90 26.20 30.22
C VAL A 443 3.07 26.18 31.20
N VAL A 444 4.30 26.14 30.69
CA VAL A 444 5.53 26.07 31.48
C VAL A 444 6.54 27.13 31.10
N SER A 445 7.47 27.42 32.01
CA SER A 445 8.66 28.22 31.72
C SER A 445 9.62 27.46 30.79
N ALA A 446 10.00 28.08 29.67
CA ALA A 446 10.97 27.52 28.72
C ALA A 446 12.36 27.28 29.33
N ARG A 447 12.68 27.96 30.44
CA ARG A 447 13.96 27.82 31.16
C ARG A 447 13.95 26.70 32.20
N SER A 448 12.85 26.52 32.93
CA SER A 448 12.81 25.65 34.12
C SER A 448 11.87 24.45 34.01
N GLY A 449 10.98 24.41 33.02
CA GLY A 449 9.95 23.39 32.88
C GLY A 449 8.83 23.45 33.93
N ARG A 450 8.87 24.40 34.86
CA ARG A 450 7.82 24.58 35.88
C ARG A 450 6.64 25.33 35.28
N GLY A 451 5.44 24.90 35.65
CA GLY A 451 4.21 25.46 35.09
C GLY A 451 2.95 24.85 35.68
N LYS A 452 1.81 25.10 35.05
CA LYS A 452 0.49 24.70 35.51
C LYS A 452 -0.41 24.22 34.36
N TYR A 453 -1.41 23.43 34.71
CA TYR A 453 -2.53 23.13 33.84
C TYR A 453 -3.42 24.36 33.67
N VAL A 454 -4.03 24.51 32.50
CA VAL A 454 -4.90 25.68 32.20
C VAL A 454 -6.36 25.31 32.02
N LEU A 455 -6.70 24.02 31.99
CA LEU A 455 -8.08 23.54 31.89
C LEU A 455 -8.51 22.86 33.18
N ASP A 456 -9.75 23.08 33.58
CA ASP A 456 -10.37 22.44 34.74
C ASP A 456 -10.82 21.00 34.42
N GLU A 457 -11.20 20.74 33.17
CA GLU A 457 -11.67 19.42 32.73
C GLU A 457 -10.58 18.60 32.04
N PRO A 458 -10.57 17.27 32.25
CA PRO A 458 -9.78 16.34 31.46
C PRO A 458 -10.37 16.15 30.05
N GLY A 459 -9.55 15.81 29.06
CA GLY A 459 -9.99 15.57 27.69
C GLY A 459 -8.90 15.11 26.75
N LYS A 460 -9.19 15.03 25.44
CA LYS A 460 -8.17 14.83 24.40
C LYS A 460 -7.86 16.18 23.79
N TYR A 461 -6.80 16.80 24.26
CA TYR A 461 -6.39 18.11 23.78
C TYR A 461 -5.07 17.98 23.05
N ILE A 462 -4.96 18.63 21.90
CA ILE A 462 -3.79 18.59 21.02
C ILE A 462 -3.60 19.96 20.37
N GLU A 463 -2.43 20.16 19.77
CA GLU A 463 -2.08 21.35 18.98
C GLU A 463 -2.30 22.70 19.72
N PRO A 464 -1.82 22.87 20.97
CA PRO A 464 -1.95 24.15 21.66
C PRO A 464 -0.96 25.18 21.14
N VAL A 465 -1.41 26.43 20.98
CA VAL A 465 -0.60 27.57 20.53
C VAL A 465 -0.95 28.84 21.31
N PHE A 466 0.03 29.74 21.49
CA PHE A 466 -0.18 31.03 22.14
C PHE A 466 -0.69 32.11 21.17
N SER A 467 -1.54 33.02 21.67
CA SER A 467 -1.77 34.31 21.03
C SER A 467 -0.48 35.14 20.99
N PRO A 468 -0.34 36.09 20.05
CA PRO A 468 0.86 36.93 19.94
C PRO A 468 1.28 37.63 21.24
N ASP A 469 0.32 38.05 22.07
CA ASP A 469 0.57 38.68 23.37
C ASP A 469 0.83 37.70 24.53
N GLY A 470 0.74 36.39 24.28
CA GLY A 470 0.96 35.31 25.23
C GLY A 470 -0.15 35.13 26.29
N LYS A 471 -1.29 35.83 26.17
CA LYS A 471 -2.35 35.78 27.20
C LYS A 471 -3.42 34.74 26.96
N THR A 472 -3.59 34.29 25.71
CA THR A 472 -4.59 33.30 25.30
C THR A 472 -3.87 32.08 24.74
N VAL A 473 -4.38 30.89 25.06
CA VAL A 473 -3.99 29.64 24.42
C VAL A 473 -5.17 29.16 23.59
N VAL A 474 -4.93 28.82 22.34
CA VAL A 474 -5.88 28.11 21.48
C VAL A 474 -5.41 26.67 21.32
N TYR A 475 -6.33 25.72 21.30
CA TYR A 475 -6.02 24.29 21.16
C TYR A 475 -7.17 23.56 20.48
N ARG A 476 -6.90 22.35 19.99
CA ARG A 476 -7.91 21.45 19.44
C ARG A 476 -8.35 20.44 20.49
N LYS A 477 -9.66 20.31 20.69
CA LYS A 477 -10.29 19.20 21.43
C LYS A 477 -10.69 18.11 20.43
N ALA A 478 -10.06 16.94 20.54
CA ALA A 478 -10.32 15.80 19.67
C ALA A 478 -11.37 14.85 20.28
N LYS A 479 -11.96 14.00 19.43
CA LYS A 479 -12.75 12.86 19.90
C LYS A 479 -11.83 11.68 20.16
N GLY A 480 -12.06 10.96 21.25
CA GLY A 480 -11.51 9.62 21.43
C GLY A 480 -12.44 8.54 20.91
N GLY A 481 -12.00 7.30 21.06
CA GLY A 481 -12.69 6.11 20.62
C GLY A 481 -11.70 5.08 20.06
N TYR A 482 -12.16 3.84 19.94
CA TYR A 482 -11.36 2.72 19.45
C TYR A 482 -10.15 2.39 20.32
N ILE A 483 -8.96 3.00 20.15
CA ILE A 483 -7.78 2.74 21.01
C ILE A 483 -7.58 3.75 22.14
N THR A 484 -8.36 4.83 22.15
CA THR A 484 -8.45 5.78 23.27
C THR A 484 -9.87 5.77 23.84
N PRO A 485 -10.06 6.11 25.13
CA PRO A 485 -11.38 6.14 25.75
C PRO A 485 -12.31 7.17 25.11
N ALA A 486 -13.60 6.85 24.95
CA ALA A 486 -14.58 7.79 24.40
C ALA A 486 -15.03 8.90 25.38
N VAL A 487 -14.77 8.75 26.68
CA VAL A 487 -15.14 9.76 27.70
C VAL A 487 -14.47 11.12 27.43
N HIS A 488 -15.12 12.22 27.81
CA HIS A 488 -14.65 13.60 27.57
C HIS A 488 -14.43 13.97 26.09
N SER A 489 -15.20 13.36 25.17
CA SER A 489 -15.11 13.59 23.71
C SER A 489 -16.26 14.41 23.11
N LEU A 490 -17.18 14.93 23.94
CA LEU A 490 -18.29 15.76 23.46
C LEU A 490 -17.76 17.13 23.00
N GLU A 491 -18.43 17.70 21.99
CA GLU A 491 -18.09 19.01 21.42
C GLU A 491 -16.61 19.10 21.01
N PRO A 492 -16.15 18.30 20.03
CA PRO A 492 -14.82 18.53 19.46
C PRO A 492 -14.77 19.89 18.77
N GLY A 493 -13.57 20.42 18.59
CA GLY A 493 -13.38 21.68 17.89
C GLY A 493 -12.15 22.42 18.36
N ILE A 494 -12.04 23.68 17.95
CA ILE A 494 -10.98 24.59 18.35
C ILE A 494 -11.51 25.48 19.47
N TYR A 495 -10.80 25.51 20.59
CA TYR A 495 -11.15 26.24 21.81
C TYR A 495 -10.09 27.27 22.15
N LYS A 496 -10.49 28.32 22.88
CA LYS A 496 -9.58 29.25 23.55
C LYS A 496 -9.72 29.19 25.07
N VAL A 497 -8.62 29.45 25.76
CA VAL A 497 -8.57 29.62 27.22
C VAL A 497 -7.52 30.67 27.58
N SER A 498 -7.63 31.29 28.76
CA SER A 498 -6.54 32.12 29.29
C SER A 498 -5.28 31.27 29.54
N ALA A 499 -4.10 31.79 29.19
CA ALA A 499 -2.82 31.19 29.58
C ALA A 499 -2.63 31.09 31.11
N LYS A 500 -3.45 31.81 31.89
CA LYS A 500 -3.50 31.70 33.36
C LYS A 500 -4.43 30.59 33.86
N GLY A 501 -5.17 29.94 32.96
CA GLY A 501 -6.21 28.95 33.27
C GLY A 501 -7.60 29.57 33.44
N GLY A 502 -8.62 28.73 33.34
CA GLY A 502 -10.02 29.09 33.54
C GLY A 502 -10.95 28.39 32.53
N GLU A 503 -12.17 28.92 32.39
CA GLU A 503 -13.18 28.38 31.48
C GLU A 503 -12.75 28.53 30.01
N ALA A 504 -12.88 27.44 29.25
CA ALA A 504 -12.58 27.42 27.82
C ALA A 504 -13.83 27.72 26.99
N THR A 505 -13.66 28.43 25.88
CA THR A 505 -14.75 28.78 24.96
C THR A 505 -14.50 28.20 23.57
N LEU A 506 -15.52 27.57 22.99
CA LEU A 506 -15.47 27.07 21.61
C LEU A 506 -15.37 28.25 20.63
N ILE A 507 -14.46 28.15 19.66
CA ILE A 507 -14.36 29.06 18.52
C ILE A 507 -15.09 28.47 17.32
N THR A 508 -14.83 27.18 17.02
CA THR A 508 -15.39 26.48 15.85
C THR A 508 -15.37 24.97 16.12
N ASP A 509 -16.37 24.24 15.65
CA ASP A 509 -16.56 22.80 15.85
C ASP A 509 -15.70 21.92 14.92
N ASN A 510 -14.98 22.55 13.99
CA ASN A 510 -14.13 21.88 13.01
C ASN A 510 -12.77 22.57 12.89
N GLY A 511 -11.76 21.87 12.35
CA GLY A 511 -10.43 22.39 12.08
C GLY A 511 -9.29 21.59 12.69
N SER A 512 -8.09 21.83 12.17
CA SER A 512 -6.82 21.39 12.75
C SER A 512 -5.75 22.47 12.64
N GLN A 513 -4.65 22.29 13.38
CA GLN A 513 -3.48 23.14 13.37
C GLN A 513 -3.81 24.64 13.55
N PRO A 514 -4.51 25.02 14.64
CA PRO A 514 -4.79 26.43 14.91
C PRO A 514 -3.49 27.21 15.05
N GLN A 515 -3.47 28.42 14.50
CA GLN A 515 -2.27 29.28 14.49
C GLN A 515 -2.62 30.76 14.45
N PHE A 516 -1.69 31.60 14.92
CA PHE A 516 -1.80 33.05 14.90
C PHE A 516 -0.76 33.67 13.97
N ALA A 517 -1.14 34.77 13.32
CA ALA A 517 -0.21 35.68 12.64
C ALA A 517 0.27 36.77 13.64
N ASP A 518 0.02 38.03 13.32
CA ASP A 518 0.38 39.24 14.07
C ASP A 518 -0.72 39.73 15.04
N ARG A 519 -1.96 39.24 14.87
CA ARG A 519 -3.13 39.71 15.62
C ARG A 519 -3.61 38.72 16.70
N ASN A 520 -4.16 39.27 17.78
CA ASN A 520 -4.72 38.49 18.89
C ASN A 520 -6.23 38.19 18.76
N ASP A 521 -6.93 38.76 17.77
CA ASP A 521 -8.39 38.70 17.66
C ASP A 521 -8.91 37.60 16.73
N ARG A 522 -8.03 36.93 16.00
CA ARG A 522 -8.36 35.90 15.00
C ARG A 522 -7.29 34.82 14.93
N ILE A 523 -7.66 33.66 14.40
CA ILE A 523 -6.76 32.54 14.12
C ILE A 523 -6.91 32.08 12.67
N TYR A 524 -5.92 31.31 12.23
CA TYR A 524 -5.99 30.51 11.02
C TYR A 524 -6.05 29.03 11.41
N VAL A 525 -6.77 28.25 10.61
CA VAL A 525 -7.06 26.84 10.84
C VAL A 525 -7.09 26.11 9.52
N GLN A 526 -6.58 24.88 9.49
CA GLN A 526 -6.70 24.01 8.33
C GLN A 526 -8.08 23.34 8.34
N ARG A 527 -8.72 23.26 7.16
CA ARG A 527 -9.95 22.51 6.93
C ARG A 527 -9.72 21.45 5.87
N TYR A 528 -10.49 20.37 5.98
CA TYR A 528 -10.51 19.29 4.99
C TYR A 528 -11.88 19.27 4.32
N GLY A 529 -11.90 19.53 3.02
CA GLY A 529 -13.07 19.45 2.15
C GLY A 529 -12.75 18.67 0.87
N GLU A 530 -13.24 19.13 -0.29
CA GLU A 530 -12.81 18.60 -1.59
C GLU A 530 -11.30 18.81 -1.82
N MET A 531 -10.79 19.96 -1.36
CA MET A 531 -9.36 20.24 -1.24
C MET A 531 -9.06 20.75 0.17
N PRO A 532 -7.86 20.45 0.71
CA PRO A 532 -7.34 21.11 1.90
C PRO A 532 -7.32 22.64 1.73
N GLU A 533 -7.76 23.36 2.77
CA GLU A 533 -7.80 24.82 2.77
C GLU A 533 -7.29 25.42 4.08
N LEU A 534 -6.74 26.64 3.98
CA LEU A 534 -6.46 27.51 5.11
C LEU A 534 -7.61 28.50 5.26
N ALA A 535 -8.31 28.43 6.39
CA ALA A 535 -9.38 29.35 6.74
C ALA A 535 -8.95 30.27 7.90
N ARG A 536 -9.51 31.47 7.93
CA ARG A 536 -9.33 32.46 9.00
C ARG A 536 -10.65 32.66 9.71
N ILE A 537 -10.64 32.71 11.04
CA ILE A 537 -11.83 32.90 11.88
C ILE A 537 -11.52 33.78 13.09
N ASP A 538 -12.45 34.64 13.47
CA ASP A 538 -12.29 35.48 14.66
C ASP A 538 -12.45 34.65 15.93
N LEU A 539 -11.82 35.06 17.04
CA LEU A 539 -11.87 34.32 18.29
C LEU A 539 -13.28 34.23 18.92
N ASP A 540 -14.26 35.01 18.44
CA ASP A 540 -15.67 34.88 18.85
C ASP A 540 -16.47 33.88 18.01
N GLY A 541 -15.79 33.18 17.08
CA GLY A 541 -16.38 32.17 16.21
C GLY A 541 -17.10 32.74 14.98
N LYS A 542 -16.95 34.03 14.70
CA LYS A 542 -17.58 34.69 13.54
C LYS A 542 -16.58 35.03 12.45
N ASN A 543 -17.11 35.56 11.35
CA ASN A 543 -16.33 36.08 10.20
C ASN A 543 -15.35 35.06 9.60
N GLU A 544 -15.72 33.77 9.62
CA GLU A 544 -14.95 32.70 9.00
C GLU A 544 -14.81 32.94 7.49
N LYS A 545 -13.62 32.67 6.98
CA LYS A 545 -13.29 32.84 5.57
C LYS A 545 -12.19 31.89 5.13
N ALA A 546 -12.48 31.09 4.11
CA ALA A 546 -11.45 30.35 3.38
C ALA A 546 -10.56 31.35 2.62
N LEU A 547 -9.25 31.24 2.77
CA LEU A 547 -8.26 32.12 2.16
C LEU A 547 -7.47 31.41 1.06
N TYR A 548 -7.02 30.19 1.32
CA TYR A 548 -6.18 29.43 0.40
C TYR A 548 -6.67 27.99 0.25
N MET A 549 -6.54 27.44 -0.95
CA MET A 549 -6.80 26.03 -1.26
C MET A 549 -5.61 25.41 -2.00
N GLY A 550 -5.20 24.22 -1.60
CA GLY A 550 -4.11 23.48 -2.25
C GLY A 550 -4.54 22.04 -2.52
N LYS A 551 -4.52 21.61 -3.79
CA LYS A 551 -5.09 20.31 -4.21
C LYS A 551 -4.49 19.13 -3.46
N TYR A 552 -3.19 19.16 -3.18
CA TYR A 552 -2.48 18.11 -2.46
C TYR A 552 -1.70 18.67 -1.26
N ALA A 553 -2.11 19.84 -0.74
CA ALA A 553 -1.49 20.43 0.42
C ALA A 553 -1.72 19.57 1.66
N THR A 554 -0.70 19.40 2.49
CA THR A 554 -0.76 18.61 3.73
C THR A 554 -0.63 19.47 4.97
N GLU A 555 0.04 20.62 4.86
CA GLU A 555 0.28 21.56 5.96
C GLU A 555 0.25 22.99 5.42
N PHE A 556 -0.30 23.92 6.21
CA PHE A 556 -0.21 25.36 5.99
C PHE A 556 0.35 26.07 7.23
N ARG A 557 1.27 27.01 7.05
CA ARG A 557 1.87 27.80 8.13
C ARG A 557 1.96 29.28 7.80
N VAL A 558 1.34 30.10 8.64
CA VAL A 558 1.34 31.56 8.53
C VAL A 558 2.52 32.12 9.31
N SER A 559 3.25 33.07 8.72
CA SER A 559 4.37 33.70 9.40
C SER A 559 3.92 34.56 10.60
N PRO A 560 4.77 34.66 11.65
CA PRO A 560 4.52 35.47 12.83
C PRO A 560 4.12 36.93 12.59
N ASP A 561 4.58 37.55 11.51
CA ASP A 561 4.27 38.92 11.10
C ASP A 561 3.07 39.05 10.15
N GLY A 562 2.44 37.92 9.77
CA GLY A 562 1.30 37.87 8.86
C GLY A 562 1.63 38.25 7.40
N GLN A 563 2.90 38.25 6.99
CA GLN A 563 3.30 38.61 5.63
C GLN A 563 3.47 37.42 4.69
N TYR A 564 3.68 36.21 5.21
CA TYR A 564 3.97 35.00 4.42
C TYR A 564 3.08 33.82 4.79
N LEU A 565 2.85 32.97 3.79
CA LEU A 565 2.25 31.65 3.94
C LEU A 565 3.23 30.62 3.39
N ALA A 566 3.62 29.67 4.22
CA ALA A 566 4.27 28.45 3.80
C ALA A 566 3.27 27.29 3.72
N PHE A 567 3.54 26.34 2.83
CA PHE A 567 2.74 25.13 2.71
C PHE A 567 3.58 23.94 2.26
N ALA A 568 3.20 22.76 2.72
CA ALA A 568 3.73 21.50 2.23
C ALA A 568 2.77 20.90 1.19
N GLU A 569 3.27 20.53 0.02
CA GLU A 569 2.50 19.82 -1.00
C GLU A 569 3.37 18.76 -1.68
N ARG A 570 2.87 17.52 -1.77
CA ARG A 570 3.64 16.35 -2.26
C ARG A 570 5.01 16.26 -1.58
N PHE A 571 5.00 16.44 -0.26
CA PHE A 571 6.15 16.42 0.65
C PHE A 571 7.18 17.54 0.43
N LYS A 572 6.97 18.48 -0.52
CA LYS A 572 7.89 19.60 -0.77
C LYS A 572 7.37 20.86 -0.07
N VAL A 573 8.28 21.68 0.45
CA VAL A 573 7.95 22.93 1.16
C VAL A 573 8.02 24.13 0.20
N PHE A 574 7.01 24.98 0.27
CA PHE A 574 6.88 26.20 -0.53
C PHE A 574 6.55 27.40 0.35
N VAL A 575 6.87 28.60 -0.13
CA VAL A 575 6.51 29.87 0.51
C VAL A 575 5.97 30.87 -0.52
N THR A 576 4.98 31.66 -0.11
CA THR A 576 4.32 32.72 -0.89
C THR A 576 3.98 33.89 0.04
N PRO A 577 3.83 35.13 -0.46
CA PRO A 577 3.25 36.21 0.31
C PRO A 577 1.81 35.86 0.72
N LEU A 578 1.44 36.23 1.94
CA LEU A 578 0.08 36.09 2.44
C LEU A 578 -0.76 37.28 1.98
N VAL A 579 -1.92 36.98 1.40
CA VAL A 579 -2.90 37.95 0.92
C VAL A 579 -4.27 37.54 1.41
N GLU A 580 -4.93 38.42 2.18
CA GLU A 580 -6.33 38.23 2.57
C GLU A 580 -7.24 38.95 1.58
N ARG A 581 -8.14 38.22 0.90
CA ARG A 581 -9.12 38.80 -0.04
C ARG A 581 -10.48 38.11 0.06
N GLY A 582 -11.46 38.64 -0.68
CA GLY A 582 -12.83 38.11 -0.87
C GLY A 582 -12.89 36.63 -1.20
N ASP A 583 -12.29 36.29 -2.33
CA ASP A 583 -12.32 34.95 -2.92
C ASP A 583 -11.13 34.09 -2.49
N VAL A 584 -11.33 32.77 -2.48
CA VAL A 584 -10.28 31.79 -2.18
C VAL A 584 -9.16 31.84 -3.24
N ILE A 585 -7.91 31.79 -2.78
CA ILE A 585 -6.72 31.74 -3.60
C ILE A 585 -6.28 30.27 -3.76
N ASN A 586 -6.34 29.76 -4.99
CA ASN A 586 -5.77 28.45 -5.28
C ASN A 586 -4.24 28.56 -5.36
N ILE A 587 -3.54 27.70 -4.63
CA ILE A 587 -2.08 27.58 -4.64
C ILE A 587 -1.66 26.16 -4.99
N GLY A 588 -0.37 26.01 -5.23
CA GLY A 588 0.29 24.75 -5.51
C GLY A 588 1.63 24.98 -6.22
N PRO A 589 2.40 23.92 -6.50
CA PRO A 589 3.72 24.02 -7.12
C PRO A 589 3.76 24.74 -8.47
N SER A 590 2.63 24.83 -9.17
CA SER A 590 2.49 25.45 -10.49
C SER A 590 1.60 26.69 -10.50
N ALA A 591 1.26 27.23 -9.32
CA ALA A 591 0.47 28.45 -9.20
C ALA A 591 1.17 29.64 -9.87
N LYS A 592 0.38 30.51 -10.53
CA LYS A 592 0.86 31.71 -11.26
C LYS A 592 0.19 33.02 -10.82
N ASN A 593 -0.81 32.91 -9.95
CA ASN A 593 -1.61 34.00 -9.40
C ASN A 593 -0.89 34.76 -8.28
N VAL A 594 0.07 34.14 -7.62
CA VAL A 594 0.97 34.72 -6.61
C VAL A 594 2.38 34.15 -6.81
N PRO A 595 3.45 34.88 -6.42
CA PRO A 595 4.80 34.32 -6.47
C PRO A 595 4.94 33.20 -5.45
N VAL A 596 5.32 32.01 -5.92
CA VAL A 596 5.56 30.82 -5.09
C VAL A 596 6.99 30.36 -5.27
N HIS A 597 7.74 30.27 -4.17
CA HIS A 597 9.11 29.76 -4.15
C HIS A 597 9.14 28.37 -3.52
N LYS A 598 9.81 27.44 -4.18
CA LYS A 598 10.06 26.09 -3.66
C LYS A 598 11.30 26.11 -2.77
N LEU A 599 11.13 25.87 -1.48
CA LEU A 599 12.24 25.92 -0.50
C LEU A 599 12.98 24.61 -0.35
N SER A 600 12.30 23.49 -0.64
CA SER A 600 12.89 22.16 -0.47
C SER A 600 12.72 21.30 -1.70
N ALA A 601 13.85 20.82 -2.23
CA ALA A 601 13.86 19.67 -3.14
C ALA A 601 13.64 18.35 -2.40
N ARG A 602 13.84 18.32 -1.07
CA ARG A 602 13.68 17.20 -0.14
C ARG A 602 12.37 17.26 0.65
N ALA A 603 12.04 16.16 1.34
CA ALA A 603 10.79 16.09 2.08
C ALA A 603 10.83 17.04 3.30
N GLY A 604 9.68 17.57 3.72
CA GLY A 604 9.61 18.45 4.90
C GLY A 604 8.23 18.51 5.54
N GLU A 605 8.22 18.42 6.86
CA GLU A 605 7.05 18.52 7.76
C GLU A 605 7.40 19.41 8.97
N ASN A 606 6.41 19.78 9.77
CA ASN A 606 6.57 20.67 10.93
C ASN A 606 7.15 22.03 10.52
N ILE A 607 6.53 22.68 9.55
CA ILE A 607 6.98 23.98 9.08
C ILE A 607 6.88 25.00 10.24
N SER A 608 7.92 25.79 10.46
CA SER A 608 7.92 26.87 11.47
C SER A 608 8.74 28.08 11.01
N PHE A 609 8.46 29.25 11.58
CA PHE A 609 9.18 30.49 11.34
C PHE A 609 9.79 30.99 12.65
N ASN A 610 10.92 31.70 12.56
CA ASN A 610 11.38 32.49 13.70
C ASN A 610 10.48 33.72 13.94
N GLY A 611 10.68 34.42 15.06
CA GLY A 611 9.83 35.55 15.47
C GLY A 611 9.88 36.75 14.52
N ASN A 612 10.99 36.93 13.80
CA ASN A 612 11.17 38.01 12.82
C ASN A 612 10.57 37.68 11.44
N SER A 613 10.15 36.42 11.23
CA SER A 613 9.65 35.94 9.93
C SER A 613 10.64 36.10 8.77
N ASP A 614 11.95 36.16 9.05
CA ASP A 614 13.03 36.26 8.05
C ASP A 614 13.72 34.91 7.79
N GLU A 615 13.41 33.90 8.61
CA GLU A 615 13.86 32.53 8.45
C GLU A 615 12.72 31.53 8.63
N ILE A 616 12.76 30.48 7.83
CA ILE A 616 11.80 29.37 7.82
C ILE A 616 12.53 28.04 8.03
N TYR A 617 11.87 27.16 8.77
CA TYR A 617 12.39 25.88 9.22
C TYR A 617 11.38 24.77 8.90
N TRP A 618 11.88 23.56 8.67
CA TRP A 618 11.10 22.33 8.56
C TRP A 618 11.96 21.14 8.91
N SER A 619 11.35 19.99 9.17
CA SER A 619 12.03 18.78 9.60
C SER A 619 11.77 17.59 8.68
N LEU A 620 12.73 16.67 8.62
CA LEU A 620 12.57 15.35 8.06
C LEU A 620 13.32 14.34 8.95
N GLY A 621 12.57 13.56 9.73
CA GLY A 621 13.14 12.71 10.76
C GLY A 621 14.02 13.53 11.71
N PRO A 622 15.29 13.14 11.93
CA PRO A 622 16.17 13.84 12.85
C PRO A 622 16.75 15.15 12.28
N ASP A 623 16.51 15.51 11.02
CA ASP A 623 17.17 16.65 10.37
C ASP A 623 16.28 17.89 10.33
N LEU A 624 16.81 19.01 10.84
CA LEU A 624 16.19 20.33 10.79
C LEU A 624 16.79 21.14 9.63
N TYR A 625 15.94 21.56 8.71
CA TYR A 625 16.28 22.39 7.57
C TYR A 625 15.96 23.85 7.88
N GLN A 626 16.78 24.76 7.37
CA GLN A 626 16.69 26.20 7.56
C GLN A 626 16.93 26.93 6.24
N ALA A 627 16.03 27.85 5.88
CA ALA A 627 16.19 28.76 4.75
C ALA A 627 15.89 30.21 5.16
N SER A 628 16.60 31.17 4.56
CA SER A 628 16.32 32.60 4.74
C SER A 628 15.30 33.08 3.71
N LEU A 629 14.40 33.96 4.12
CA LEU A 629 13.43 34.63 3.24
C LEU A 629 13.97 35.96 2.67
N ALA A 630 15.14 36.41 3.12
CA ALA A 630 15.69 37.71 2.77
C ALA A 630 15.84 37.86 1.25
N GLY A 631 15.21 38.89 0.70
CA GLY A 631 15.26 39.25 -0.72
C GLY A 631 14.52 38.30 -1.67
N MET A 632 13.83 37.26 -1.18
CA MET A 632 13.14 36.29 -2.04
C MET A 632 12.05 36.91 -2.91
N PHE A 633 11.40 37.98 -2.43
CA PHE A 633 10.30 38.66 -3.10
C PHE A 633 10.68 40.07 -3.58
N ASP A 634 11.97 40.39 -3.66
CA ASP A 634 12.46 41.68 -4.14
C ASP A 634 12.30 41.82 -5.66
N ILE A 635 12.14 43.06 -6.13
CA ILE A 635 11.97 43.36 -7.57
C ILE A 635 13.23 42.93 -8.35
N GLY A 636 13.03 42.17 -9.42
CA GLY A 636 14.11 41.71 -10.31
C GLY A 636 14.76 40.39 -9.92
N GLN A 637 14.33 39.77 -8.81
CA GLN A 637 14.68 38.40 -8.44
C GLN A 637 13.74 37.42 -9.16
N ASP A 638 14.01 37.12 -10.44
CA ASP A 638 13.29 36.06 -11.15
C ASP A 638 13.74 34.69 -10.63
N LYS A 639 12.82 33.89 -10.08
CA LYS A 639 13.02 32.47 -9.68
C LYS A 639 14.47 32.16 -9.25
N ALA A 640 15.03 33.01 -8.39
CA ALA A 640 16.43 32.87 -8.01
C ALA A 640 16.68 31.44 -7.54
N GLU A 641 17.82 30.84 -7.92
CA GLU A 641 18.23 29.54 -7.40
C GLU A 641 18.10 29.60 -5.89
N VAL A 642 17.10 28.89 -5.36
CA VAL A 642 16.91 28.80 -3.92
C VAL A 642 18.15 28.13 -3.39
N LYS A 643 18.93 28.87 -2.59
CA LYS A 643 20.12 28.33 -1.95
C LYS A 643 19.71 27.06 -1.20
N GLU A 644 20.53 26.01 -1.33
CA GLU A 644 20.32 24.78 -0.59
C GLU A 644 20.14 25.10 0.90
N PRO A 645 19.08 24.57 1.54
CA PRO A 645 18.80 24.84 2.94
C PRO A 645 19.94 24.34 3.82
N LYS A 646 20.22 25.07 4.90
CA LYS A 646 21.13 24.61 5.93
C LYS A 646 20.48 23.46 6.69
N VAL A 647 21.21 22.35 6.86
CA VAL A 647 20.72 21.15 7.56
C VAL A 647 21.45 20.99 8.90
N THR A 648 20.70 20.78 9.98
CA THR A 648 21.21 20.50 11.33
C THR A 648 20.56 19.25 11.88
N SER A 649 21.34 18.22 12.19
CA SER A 649 20.79 17.01 12.82
C SER A 649 20.46 17.27 14.29
N ILE A 650 19.18 17.13 14.63
CA ILE A 650 18.59 17.38 15.95
C ILE A 650 18.22 16.11 16.73
N GLY A 651 18.34 14.92 16.12
CA GLY A 651 18.19 13.61 16.77
C GLY A 651 19.22 13.33 17.87
N PHE A 652 19.07 12.21 18.58
CA PHE A 652 19.93 11.82 19.69
C PHE A 652 19.85 10.32 20.03
N ASP A 653 20.88 9.81 20.72
CA ASP A 653 20.92 8.42 21.16
C ASP A 653 20.12 8.19 22.44
N LYS A 654 19.47 7.03 22.53
CA LYS A 654 18.82 6.53 23.73
C LYS A 654 19.13 5.06 23.97
N LYS A 655 19.40 4.68 25.22
CA LYS A 655 19.54 3.27 25.58
C LYS A 655 18.27 2.49 25.20
N ALA A 656 18.47 1.35 24.54
CA ALA A 656 17.42 0.37 24.33
C ALA A 656 17.01 -0.28 25.67
N ASP A 657 15.81 -0.85 25.71
CA ASP A 657 15.37 -1.68 26.83
C ASP A 657 16.02 -3.07 26.75
N VAL A 658 16.89 -3.37 27.71
CA VAL A 658 17.56 -4.67 27.83
C VAL A 658 17.28 -5.20 29.25
N PRO A 659 16.38 -6.19 29.41
CA PRO A 659 16.13 -6.80 30.72
C PRO A 659 17.33 -7.60 31.23
N THR A 660 17.29 -7.93 32.52
CA THR A 660 18.36 -8.67 33.21
C THR A 660 17.79 -9.89 33.91
N GLY A 661 18.63 -10.90 34.12
CA GLY A 661 18.27 -12.14 34.84
C GLY A 661 18.04 -13.31 33.90
N MET A 662 17.97 -14.52 34.46
CA MET A 662 17.86 -15.75 33.68
C MET A 662 16.48 -16.39 33.82
N VAL A 663 15.93 -16.88 32.72
CA VAL A 663 14.69 -17.67 32.69
C VAL A 663 14.96 -18.98 31.98
N ALA A 664 14.48 -20.09 32.52
CA ALA A 664 14.60 -21.40 31.90
C ALA A 664 13.21 -22.02 31.70
N PHE A 665 12.83 -22.27 30.45
CA PHE A 665 11.65 -23.08 30.12
C PHE A 665 12.06 -24.55 30.12
N VAL A 666 11.36 -25.42 30.85
CA VAL A 666 11.82 -26.79 31.12
C VAL A 666 10.68 -27.79 30.99
N GLY A 667 10.90 -28.83 30.19
CA GLY A 667 10.06 -30.04 30.16
C GLY A 667 9.09 -30.14 28.98
N GLY A 668 8.90 -29.05 28.25
CA GLY A 668 8.04 -29.01 27.07
C GLY A 668 8.69 -29.55 25.80
N LYS A 669 7.89 -29.61 24.73
CA LYS A 669 8.37 -29.82 23.38
C LYS A 669 8.92 -28.49 22.84
N VAL A 670 10.15 -28.45 22.35
CA VAL A 670 10.76 -27.24 21.79
C VAL A 670 10.79 -27.37 20.27
N VAL A 671 10.06 -26.52 19.56
CA VAL A 671 10.12 -26.39 18.11
C VAL A 671 11.16 -25.31 17.80
N THR A 672 12.33 -25.68 17.28
CA THR A 672 13.46 -24.74 17.20
C THR A 672 13.38 -23.84 15.98
N MET A 673 12.81 -24.31 14.87
CA MET A 673 12.90 -23.71 13.53
C MET A 673 14.32 -23.65 12.95
N GLU A 674 15.26 -24.43 13.51
CA GLU A 674 16.52 -24.78 12.86
C GLU A 674 16.31 -26.02 11.98
N GLY A 675 15.67 -25.81 10.82
CA GLY A 675 15.12 -26.91 10.02
C GLY A 675 13.86 -27.49 10.67
N ASP A 676 13.70 -28.81 10.60
CA ASP A 676 12.54 -29.52 11.15
C ASP A 676 12.77 -30.04 12.60
N GLU A 677 13.79 -29.52 13.28
CA GLU A 677 14.18 -29.99 14.62
C GLU A 677 13.11 -29.68 15.68
N VAL A 678 12.73 -30.74 16.40
CA VAL A 678 11.81 -30.70 17.53
C VAL A 678 12.41 -31.50 18.68
N ILE A 679 12.64 -30.84 19.82
CA ILE A 679 13.25 -31.45 21.01
C ILE A 679 12.14 -31.80 22.01
N THR A 680 12.07 -33.06 22.44
CA THR A 680 11.17 -33.50 23.52
C THR A 680 11.85 -33.39 24.89
N ASP A 681 11.09 -33.07 25.94
CA ASP A 681 11.65 -32.78 27.28
C ASP A 681 12.78 -31.74 27.20
N GLY A 682 12.51 -30.68 26.43
CA GLY A 682 13.47 -29.66 26.06
C GLY A 682 13.64 -28.57 27.10
N VAL A 683 14.75 -27.86 26.97
CA VAL A 683 15.11 -26.69 27.77
C VAL A 683 15.49 -25.53 26.85
N VAL A 684 14.93 -24.36 27.12
CA VAL A 684 15.37 -23.08 26.53
C VAL A 684 15.80 -22.17 27.68
N LEU A 685 17.09 -21.86 27.73
CA LEU A 685 17.67 -20.96 28.72
C LEU A 685 17.88 -19.57 28.11
N VAL A 686 17.33 -18.55 28.76
CA VAL A 686 17.43 -17.13 28.38
C VAL A 686 18.23 -16.39 29.44
N ASP A 687 19.10 -15.47 29.03
CA ASP A 687 19.90 -14.59 29.87
C ASP A 687 19.75 -13.14 29.38
N GLY A 688 19.09 -12.30 30.18
CA GLY A 688 18.65 -10.98 29.73
C GLY A 688 17.66 -11.10 28.58
N ASN A 689 18.03 -10.60 27.40
CA ASN A 689 17.26 -10.68 26.17
C ASN A 689 17.79 -11.69 25.14
N HIS A 690 18.79 -12.51 25.48
CA HIS A 690 19.37 -13.49 24.56
C HIS A 690 19.05 -14.93 24.96
N ILE A 691 18.84 -15.78 23.97
CA ILE A 691 18.82 -17.23 24.13
C ILE A 691 20.25 -17.70 24.36
N LYS A 692 20.49 -18.29 25.53
CA LYS A 692 21.81 -18.76 25.97
C LYS A 692 22.06 -20.23 25.63
N ALA A 693 21.02 -21.05 25.66
CA ALA A 693 21.13 -22.46 25.30
C ALA A 693 19.76 -23.05 24.93
N VAL A 694 19.76 -24.00 24.00
CA VAL A 694 18.61 -24.82 23.61
C VAL A 694 19.08 -26.27 23.52
N GLY A 695 18.33 -27.21 24.11
CA GLY A 695 18.72 -28.62 24.12
C GLY A 695 17.74 -29.47 24.92
N SER A 696 18.00 -30.78 25.03
CA SER A 696 17.25 -31.63 25.96
C SER A 696 17.64 -31.33 27.42
N LYS A 697 16.78 -31.74 28.36
CA LYS A 697 16.97 -31.49 29.80
C LYS A 697 18.29 -32.03 30.38
N ASP A 698 18.83 -33.10 29.82
CA ASP A 698 20.13 -33.68 30.19
C ASP A 698 21.33 -32.96 29.54
N GLN A 699 21.09 -32.18 28.49
CA GLN A 699 22.13 -31.43 27.77
C GLN A 699 22.33 -30.00 28.31
N VAL A 700 21.28 -29.36 28.83
CA VAL A 700 21.33 -27.96 29.28
C VAL A 700 21.44 -27.87 30.80
N SER A 701 22.57 -27.36 31.30
CA SER A 701 22.75 -27.08 32.73
C SER A 701 22.01 -25.81 33.14
N ILE A 702 20.93 -25.96 33.92
CA ILE A 702 20.12 -24.83 34.42
C ILE A 702 20.76 -24.22 35.68
N PRO A 703 21.18 -22.95 35.66
CA PRO A 703 21.73 -22.28 36.84
C PRO A 703 20.70 -22.13 37.96
N LYS A 704 21.13 -22.21 39.22
CA LYS A 704 20.24 -22.01 40.39
C LYS A 704 19.59 -20.63 40.45
N SER A 705 20.20 -19.63 39.82
CA SER A 705 19.68 -18.26 39.71
C SER A 705 18.61 -18.09 38.65
N ALA A 706 18.42 -19.08 37.75
CA ALA A 706 17.42 -19.00 36.71
C ALA A 706 16.02 -19.21 37.29
N LYS A 707 15.08 -18.36 36.88
CA LYS A 707 13.67 -18.57 37.12
C LYS A 707 13.18 -19.71 36.24
N VAL A 708 12.80 -20.83 36.85
CA VAL A 708 12.32 -22.01 36.12
C VAL A 708 10.83 -21.87 35.83
N ILE A 709 10.47 -22.10 34.56
CA ILE A 709 9.11 -22.15 34.03
C ILE A 709 8.85 -23.58 33.57
N ASP A 710 7.88 -24.25 34.17
CA ASP A 710 7.48 -25.61 33.79
C ASP A 710 6.63 -25.57 32.51
N THR A 711 7.15 -26.20 31.47
CA THR A 711 6.50 -26.33 30.16
C THR A 711 6.11 -27.76 29.84
N SER A 712 6.11 -28.67 30.83
CA SER A 712 5.68 -30.05 30.66
C SER A 712 4.28 -30.14 30.03
N GLY A 713 4.15 -30.93 28.97
CA GLY A 713 2.90 -31.08 28.21
C GLY A 713 2.58 -29.93 27.24
N LYS A 714 3.45 -28.92 27.14
CA LYS A 714 3.27 -27.73 26.30
C LYS A 714 4.29 -27.70 25.17
N THR A 715 4.06 -26.82 24.20
CA THR A 715 5.04 -26.50 23.15
C THR A 715 5.67 -25.14 23.39
N VAL A 716 6.99 -25.07 23.30
CA VAL A 716 7.82 -23.86 23.30
C VAL A 716 8.31 -23.63 21.88
N MET A 717 8.06 -22.46 21.31
CA MET A 717 8.44 -22.13 19.93
C MET A 717 8.81 -20.64 19.81
N PRO A 718 9.45 -20.21 18.70
CA PRO A 718 9.72 -18.80 18.47
C PRO A 718 8.42 -17.99 18.49
N GLY A 719 8.51 -16.75 18.93
CA GLY A 719 7.42 -15.79 18.79
C GLY A 719 7.06 -15.57 17.32
N LEU A 720 5.78 -15.33 17.05
CA LEU A 720 5.29 -15.24 15.68
C LEU A 720 5.69 -13.90 15.05
N VAL A 721 6.02 -13.96 13.75
CA VAL A 721 6.37 -12.83 12.89
C VAL A 721 5.26 -12.66 11.86
N ASP A 722 4.44 -11.62 12.03
CA ASP A 722 3.44 -11.22 11.05
C ASP A 722 4.08 -10.27 10.02
N ALA A 723 4.34 -10.77 8.81
CA ALA A 723 5.04 -10.01 7.77
C ALA A 723 4.19 -8.91 7.12
N HIS A 724 2.86 -8.96 7.33
CA HIS A 724 1.92 -7.98 6.79
C HIS A 724 0.81 -7.73 7.79
N ALA A 725 1.11 -6.89 8.78
CA ALA A 725 0.16 -6.46 9.79
C ALA A 725 -0.49 -5.12 9.41
N HIS A 726 -1.61 -4.79 10.06
CA HIS A 726 -2.12 -3.40 10.11
C HIS A 726 -2.72 -3.09 11.47
N GLY A 727 -2.52 -1.88 11.97
CA GLY A 727 -3.25 -1.39 13.15
C GLY A 727 -2.83 -0.01 13.61
N PRO A 728 -3.76 0.82 14.11
CA PRO A 728 -3.40 2.14 14.58
C PRO A 728 -2.50 2.06 15.81
N GLN A 729 -1.48 2.91 15.84
CA GLN A 729 -0.64 3.12 17.01
C GLN A 729 -1.02 4.39 17.77
N GLY A 730 -1.68 5.36 17.12
CA GLY A 730 -2.25 6.53 17.75
C GLY A 730 -3.67 6.82 17.25
N SER A 731 -4.26 7.85 17.85
CA SER A 731 -5.53 8.41 17.43
C SER A 731 -5.49 9.91 17.59
N ASN A 732 -5.58 10.64 16.47
CA ASN A 732 -5.34 12.08 16.43
C ASN A 732 -3.97 12.42 17.04
N GLU A 733 -2.91 11.73 16.64
CA GLU A 733 -1.54 11.93 17.13
C GLU A 733 -1.29 11.51 18.59
N ILE A 734 -2.32 11.10 19.33
CA ILE A 734 -2.20 10.58 20.69
C ILE A 734 -1.87 9.09 20.64
N ILE A 735 -0.63 8.73 21.01
CA ILE A 735 -0.22 7.35 21.26
C ILE A 735 -0.58 7.00 22.72
N PRO A 736 -1.46 5.99 22.96
CA PRO A 736 -1.81 5.60 24.32
C PRO A 736 -0.64 4.92 25.04
N GLN A 737 -0.62 4.98 26.37
CA GLN A 737 0.40 4.29 27.17
C GLN A 737 0.22 2.77 27.11
N GLN A 738 -1.02 2.31 26.94
CA GLN A 738 -1.40 0.93 26.66
C GLN A 738 -2.34 0.88 25.45
N ASN A 739 -1.87 0.27 24.36
CA ASN A 739 -2.70 -0.01 23.19
C ASN A 739 -3.27 -1.43 23.29
N TRP A 740 -4.58 -1.58 23.53
CA TRP A 740 -5.20 -2.89 23.70
C TRP A 740 -5.02 -3.82 22.49
N LYS A 741 -4.86 -3.27 21.27
CA LYS A 741 -4.56 -4.07 20.07
C LYS A 741 -3.17 -4.70 20.15
N ASN A 742 -2.17 -3.96 20.61
CA ASN A 742 -0.82 -4.50 20.81
C ASN A 742 -0.79 -5.56 21.91
N TYR A 743 -1.56 -5.38 22.98
CA TYR A 743 -1.69 -6.37 24.05
C TYR A 743 -2.40 -7.64 23.58
N ALA A 744 -3.49 -7.52 22.82
CA ALA A 744 -4.17 -8.66 22.22
C ALA A 744 -3.24 -9.44 21.27
N THR A 745 -2.50 -8.72 20.41
CA THR A 745 -1.53 -9.30 19.48
C THR A 745 -0.42 -10.08 20.20
N LEU A 746 0.16 -9.51 21.26
CA LEU A 746 1.16 -10.20 22.10
C LEU A 746 0.58 -11.38 22.88
N ALA A 747 -0.62 -11.24 23.46
CA ALA A 747 -1.28 -12.31 24.19
C ALA A 747 -1.50 -13.55 23.30
N LEU A 748 -1.68 -13.33 21.99
CA LEU A 748 -1.76 -14.37 20.96
C LEU A 748 -0.41 -14.68 20.32
N GLY A 749 0.70 -14.37 21.00
CA GLY A 749 2.03 -14.85 20.66
C GLY A 749 2.72 -14.17 19.47
N VAL A 750 2.13 -13.13 18.88
CA VAL A 750 2.78 -12.35 17.82
C VAL A 750 3.74 -11.35 18.46
N THR A 751 5.04 -11.65 18.40
CA THR A 751 6.10 -10.83 19.02
C THR A 751 6.73 -9.86 18.03
N THR A 752 6.52 -10.03 16.72
CA THR A 752 7.05 -9.13 15.69
C THR A 752 5.99 -8.84 14.64
N ILE A 753 5.86 -7.57 14.26
CA ILE A 753 5.03 -7.13 13.15
C ILE A 753 5.84 -6.34 12.13
N HIS A 754 5.56 -6.54 10.86
CA HIS A 754 5.89 -5.62 9.79
C HIS A 754 4.59 -5.03 9.23
N ASP A 755 4.35 -3.74 9.45
CA ASP A 755 3.17 -3.02 8.97
C ASP A 755 3.52 -2.22 7.72
N PRO A 756 3.10 -2.68 6.52
CA PRO A 756 3.55 -2.07 5.28
C PRO A 756 2.64 -0.89 4.85
N SER A 757 1.78 -0.38 5.73
CA SER A 757 0.99 0.84 5.47
C SER A 757 0.43 1.44 6.76
N ASN A 758 1.11 2.44 7.32
CA ASN A 758 0.64 3.13 8.51
C ASN A 758 0.86 4.66 8.45
N ASP A 759 0.31 5.36 9.43
CA ASP A 759 0.69 6.74 9.71
C ASP A 759 2.17 6.79 10.15
N THR A 760 2.95 7.65 9.50
CA THR A 760 4.41 7.69 9.71
C THR A 760 4.76 8.21 11.10
N THR A 761 4.10 9.27 11.58
CA THR A 761 4.45 9.91 12.86
C THR A 761 4.04 9.03 14.03
N GLU A 762 2.92 8.30 13.92
CA GLU A 762 2.45 7.41 14.98
C GLU A 762 3.25 6.10 15.05
N ILE A 763 3.48 5.40 13.93
CA ILE A 763 4.09 4.05 13.93
C ILE A 763 5.55 4.06 14.36
N PHE A 764 6.35 5.05 13.90
CA PHE A 764 7.77 5.11 14.24
C PHE A 764 7.99 5.65 15.66
N ALA A 765 7.16 6.59 16.13
CA ALA A 765 7.20 7.00 17.54
C ALA A 765 6.82 5.84 18.47
N ALA A 766 5.81 5.05 18.11
CA ALA A 766 5.46 3.83 18.85
C ALA A 766 6.59 2.79 18.81
N SER A 767 7.26 2.61 17.67
CA SER A 767 8.44 1.73 17.55
C SER A 767 9.57 2.16 18.49
N GLU A 768 9.90 3.44 18.56
CA GLU A 768 10.93 3.96 19.46
C GLU A 768 10.52 3.88 20.95
N LEU A 769 9.25 4.13 21.27
CA LEU A 769 8.69 3.92 22.61
C LEU A 769 8.79 2.44 23.02
N GLN A 770 8.50 1.51 22.11
CA GLN A 770 8.62 0.07 22.35
C GLN A 770 10.07 -0.35 22.57
N LYS A 771 10.98 0.06 21.69
CA LYS A 771 12.43 -0.23 21.80
C LYS A 771 13.07 0.30 23.09
N THR A 772 12.49 1.33 23.70
CA THR A 772 12.96 1.94 24.96
C THR A 772 12.15 1.51 26.19
N GLY A 773 11.27 0.51 26.05
CA GLY A 773 10.50 -0.08 27.15
C GLY A 773 9.46 0.88 27.75
N LYS A 774 8.98 1.86 26.98
CA LYS A 774 7.97 2.84 27.42
C LYS A 774 6.54 2.39 27.19
N ILE A 775 6.33 1.49 26.22
CA ILE A 775 5.06 0.84 25.97
C ILE A 775 5.30 -0.66 25.75
N VAL A 776 4.29 -1.47 26.07
CA VAL A 776 4.28 -2.91 25.78
C VAL A 776 3.64 -3.11 24.41
N ALA A 777 4.40 -3.69 23.47
CA ALA A 777 3.97 -4.00 22.12
C ALA A 777 4.89 -5.05 21.48
N PRO A 778 4.44 -5.74 20.40
CA PRO A 778 5.34 -6.47 19.52
C PRO A 778 6.48 -5.58 19.02
N ARG A 779 7.58 -6.15 18.52
CA ARG A 779 8.58 -5.41 17.76
C ARG A 779 7.89 -4.79 16.55
N ILE A 780 7.94 -3.46 16.45
CA ILE A 780 7.23 -2.70 15.43
C ILE A 780 8.20 -2.32 14.31
N PHE A 781 8.01 -2.93 13.14
CA PHE A 781 8.64 -2.52 11.89
C PHE A 781 7.56 -2.02 10.93
N SER A 782 7.89 -1.04 10.10
CA SER A 782 6.92 -0.48 9.16
C SER A 782 7.61 0.22 8.00
N THR A 783 6.87 0.32 6.89
CA THR A 783 7.22 1.19 5.78
C THR A 783 6.79 2.65 6.02
N GLY A 784 6.03 2.92 7.08
CA GLY A 784 5.29 4.18 7.23
C GLY A 784 4.25 4.35 6.14
N SER A 785 4.04 5.60 5.72
CA SER A 785 3.06 5.92 4.67
C SER A 785 3.53 5.44 3.30
N ILE A 786 2.66 4.70 2.62
CA ILE A 786 2.92 4.07 1.32
C ILE A 786 3.40 5.03 0.22
N LEU A 787 4.18 4.52 -0.73
CA LEU A 787 4.56 5.24 -1.95
C LEU A 787 3.45 5.13 -3.01
N TYR A 788 2.37 5.89 -2.82
CA TYR A 788 1.13 5.65 -3.55
C TYR A 788 1.13 6.22 -4.98
N GLY A 789 0.76 5.38 -5.97
CA GLY A 789 0.60 5.78 -7.36
C GLY A 789 -0.70 6.52 -7.71
N ALA A 790 -1.70 6.54 -6.81
CA ALA A 790 -2.98 7.23 -7.06
C ALA A 790 -3.03 8.64 -6.49
N SER A 791 -4.09 9.38 -6.83
CA SER A 791 -4.29 10.76 -6.38
C SER A 791 -4.98 10.84 -5.02
N ALA A 792 -4.20 10.99 -3.96
CA ALA A 792 -4.65 11.31 -2.61
C ALA A 792 -3.70 12.29 -1.90
N ALA A 793 -4.24 13.33 -1.26
CA ALA A 793 -3.44 14.23 -0.43
C ALA A 793 -2.75 13.44 0.71
N GLY A 794 -1.49 13.75 1.00
CA GLY A 794 -0.70 13.04 2.02
C GLY A 794 -0.08 11.70 1.59
N TYR A 795 -0.58 11.05 0.53
CA TYR A 795 -0.11 9.72 0.12
C TYR A 795 0.53 9.68 -1.28
N THR A 796 0.12 10.58 -2.18
CA THR A 796 0.59 10.57 -3.59
C THR A 796 2.10 10.73 -3.67
N SER A 797 2.78 9.69 -4.14
CA SER A 797 4.22 9.68 -4.39
C SER A 797 4.48 9.72 -5.88
N HIS A 798 4.75 10.92 -6.37
CA HIS A 798 5.02 11.14 -7.79
C HIS A 798 6.46 10.78 -8.11
N VAL A 799 6.65 9.85 -9.04
CA VAL A 799 7.94 9.35 -9.50
C VAL A 799 7.96 9.46 -11.01
N ASP A 800 8.73 10.40 -11.56
CA ASP A 800 8.96 10.53 -13.00
C ASP A 800 10.44 10.31 -13.36
N SER A 801 11.30 10.16 -12.35
CA SER A 801 12.73 9.99 -12.49
C SER A 801 13.30 9.18 -11.32
N LEU A 802 14.50 8.64 -11.51
CA LEU A 802 15.23 7.96 -10.42
C LEU A 802 15.49 8.90 -9.24
N ASP A 803 15.70 10.20 -9.47
CA ASP A 803 15.89 11.17 -8.39
C ASP A 803 14.61 11.40 -7.57
N ASP A 804 13.44 11.37 -8.21
CA ASP A 804 12.16 11.38 -7.48
C ASP A 804 11.99 10.10 -6.66
N ALA A 805 12.36 8.93 -7.22
CA ALA A 805 12.32 7.67 -6.50
C ALA A 805 13.24 7.69 -5.27
N ARG A 806 14.50 8.12 -5.43
CA ARG A 806 15.45 8.31 -4.31
C ARG A 806 14.86 9.20 -3.23
N PHE A 807 14.30 10.35 -3.61
CA PHE A 807 13.63 11.25 -2.67
C PHE A 807 12.54 10.54 -1.85
N GLN A 808 11.69 9.73 -2.48
CA GLN A 808 10.61 9.04 -1.77
C GLN A 808 11.12 7.99 -0.80
N VAL A 809 12.17 7.26 -1.17
CA VAL A 809 12.80 6.24 -0.32
C VAL A 809 13.58 6.88 0.82
N GLU A 810 14.38 7.92 0.54
CA GLU A 810 15.15 8.69 1.53
C GLU A 810 14.24 9.25 2.63
N ARG A 811 13.05 9.75 2.27
CA ARG A 811 12.06 10.30 3.21
C ARG A 811 11.62 9.29 4.28
N LEU A 812 11.42 8.03 3.90
CA LEU A 812 11.00 6.99 4.84
C LEU A 812 12.19 6.39 5.58
N LYS A 813 13.36 6.30 4.93
CA LYS A 813 14.60 5.88 5.57
C LYS A 813 15.01 6.81 6.71
N SER A 814 14.86 8.13 6.54
CA SER A 814 15.26 9.12 7.55
C SER A 814 14.52 8.98 8.89
N VAL A 815 13.31 8.42 8.86
CA VAL A 815 12.48 8.17 10.05
C VAL A 815 12.61 6.75 10.60
N GLY A 816 13.49 5.92 10.02
CA GLY A 816 13.83 4.59 10.51
C GLY A 816 13.24 3.43 9.71
N ALA A 817 12.62 3.66 8.55
CA ALA A 817 12.18 2.57 7.68
C ALA A 817 13.38 1.87 7.03
N PHE A 818 13.43 0.54 7.13
CA PHE A 818 14.35 -0.29 6.34
C PHE A 818 13.67 -0.89 5.09
N SER A 819 12.36 -0.72 4.97
CA SER A 819 11.55 -1.14 3.83
C SER A 819 10.60 -0.02 3.42
N VAL A 820 10.17 -0.01 2.16
CA VAL A 820 9.10 0.88 1.65
C VAL A 820 8.05 0.09 0.87
N LYS A 821 6.80 0.55 0.88
CA LYS A 821 5.73 -0.07 0.07
C LYS A 821 5.51 0.68 -1.25
N SER A 822 5.89 0.04 -2.36
CA SER A 822 5.59 0.49 -3.73
C SER A 822 4.12 0.18 -4.06
N TYR A 823 3.22 1.08 -3.68
CA TYR A 823 1.78 0.80 -3.69
C TYR A 823 1.11 1.21 -5.00
N ASN A 824 0.79 0.21 -5.83
CA ASN A 824 0.05 0.36 -7.09
C ASN A 824 0.55 1.50 -7.98
N GLN A 825 1.87 1.62 -8.14
CA GLN A 825 2.49 2.50 -9.14
C GLN A 825 2.14 1.99 -10.54
N PRO A 826 1.40 2.75 -11.35
CA PRO A 826 0.79 2.22 -12.57
C PRO A 826 1.84 1.89 -13.64
N ARG A 827 2.89 2.68 -13.77
CA ARG A 827 3.93 2.46 -14.78
C ARG A 827 5.08 1.61 -14.24
N ARG A 828 5.60 0.73 -15.07
CA ARG A 828 6.73 -0.15 -14.77
C ARG A 828 8.04 0.60 -14.56
N ASN A 829 8.31 1.64 -15.36
CA ASN A 829 9.50 2.47 -15.15
C ASN A 829 9.54 3.09 -13.73
N GLN A 830 8.40 3.50 -13.18
CA GLN A 830 8.32 4.01 -11.80
C GLN A 830 8.68 2.94 -10.77
N ARG A 831 8.16 1.72 -10.95
CA ARG A 831 8.45 0.59 -10.05
C ARG A 831 9.93 0.22 -10.10
N GLN A 832 10.52 0.13 -11.29
CA GLN A 832 11.95 -0.15 -11.48
C GLN A 832 12.83 0.97 -10.89
N GLN A 833 12.45 2.23 -11.02
CA GLN A 833 13.15 3.37 -10.39
C GLN A 833 13.11 3.30 -8.86
N ILE A 834 11.96 2.93 -8.26
CA ILE A 834 11.84 2.74 -6.80
C ILE A 834 12.73 1.58 -6.34
N ILE A 835 12.75 0.47 -7.07
CA ILE A 835 13.61 -0.68 -6.78
C ILE A 835 15.10 -0.29 -6.83
N GLN A 836 15.51 0.43 -7.88
CA GLN A 836 16.88 0.90 -8.01
C GLN A 836 17.26 1.87 -6.88
N ALA A 837 16.35 2.78 -6.50
CA ALA A 837 16.56 3.65 -5.34
C ALA A 837 16.69 2.86 -4.03
N GLY A 838 15.86 1.83 -3.84
CA GLY A 838 15.97 0.90 -2.70
C GLY A 838 17.33 0.20 -2.66
N ARG A 839 17.82 -0.27 -3.81
CA ARG A 839 19.13 -0.90 -3.95
C ARG A 839 20.27 0.04 -3.55
N GLU A 840 20.26 1.28 -4.05
CA GLU A 840 21.28 2.29 -3.73
C GLU A 840 21.26 2.74 -2.27
N LEU A 841 20.08 2.75 -1.65
CA LEU A 841 19.89 3.23 -0.28
C LEU A 841 19.90 2.12 0.76
N GLY A 842 20.02 0.85 0.38
CA GLY A 842 19.95 -0.26 1.33
C GLY A 842 18.57 -0.43 1.98
N VAL A 843 17.50 -0.19 1.21
CA VAL A 843 16.11 -0.25 1.66
C VAL A 843 15.34 -1.27 0.82
N MET A 844 14.67 -2.21 1.49
CA MET A 844 13.84 -3.23 0.84
C MET A 844 12.57 -2.60 0.24
N VAL A 845 12.01 -3.24 -0.79
CA VAL A 845 10.84 -2.72 -1.50
C VAL A 845 9.80 -3.82 -1.61
N VAL A 846 8.71 -3.65 -0.87
CA VAL A 846 7.54 -4.54 -0.93
C VAL A 846 6.45 -3.89 -1.80
N PRO A 847 5.79 -4.63 -2.70
CA PRO A 847 4.71 -4.09 -3.52
C PRO A 847 3.34 -4.28 -2.85
N GLU A 848 2.31 -3.68 -3.43
CA GLU A 848 0.93 -4.18 -3.26
C GLU A 848 0.63 -5.21 -4.37
N GLY A 849 0.36 -6.46 -4.03
CA GLY A 849 -0.21 -7.42 -4.97
C GLY A 849 -1.69 -7.16 -5.21
N GLY A 850 -2.02 -6.21 -6.08
CA GLY A 850 -3.40 -5.74 -6.30
C GLY A 850 -4.36 -6.70 -7.02
N SER A 851 -4.16 -8.02 -6.93
CA SER A 851 -4.88 -9.04 -7.71
C SER A 851 -4.65 -8.96 -9.23
N LEU A 852 -3.45 -8.57 -9.66
CA LEU A 852 -3.11 -8.28 -11.05
C LEU A 852 -1.98 -9.21 -11.50
N LEU A 853 -2.31 -10.41 -12.00
CA LEU A 853 -1.32 -11.44 -12.34
C LEU A 853 -0.11 -10.88 -13.12
N GLN A 854 -0.35 -10.16 -14.22
CA GLN A 854 0.71 -9.65 -15.09
C GLN A 854 1.59 -8.59 -14.38
N HIS A 855 1.00 -7.73 -13.56
CA HIS A 855 1.78 -6.78 -12.75
C HIS A 855 2.56 -7.48 -11.64
N ASN A 856 1.98 -8.52 -11.03
CA ASN A 856 2.63 -9.27 -9.97
C ASN A 856 3.84 -10.04 -10.50
N LEU A 857 3.74 -10.65 -11.68
CA LEU A 857 4.86 -11.32 -12.32
C LEU A 857 5.95 -10.35 -12.77
N SER A 858 5.60 -9.16 -13.27
CA SER A 858 6.62 -8.13 -13.56
C SER A 858 7.28 -7.57 -12.29
N MET A 859 6.60 -7.53 -11.14
CA MET A 859 7.23 -7.17 -9.85
C MET A 859 8.26 -8.21 -9.41
N VAL A 860 7.98 -9.50 -9.60
CA VAL A 860 8.93 -10.60 -9.39
C VAL A 860 10.12 -10.46 -10.36
N ALA A 861 9.86 -10.20 -11.64
CA ALA A 861 10.89 -9.96 -12.66
C ALA A 861 11.82 -8.78 -12.31
N ASP A 862 11.24 -7.71 -11.76
CA ASP A 862 11.96 -6.49 -11.41
C ASP A 862 12.70 -6.59 -10.05
N GLY A 863 12.56 -7.70 -9.29
CA GLY A 863 13.34 -7.95 -8.08
C GLY A 863 12.77 -7.34 -6.78
N HIS A 864 11.43 -7.28 -6.64
CA HIS A 864 10.82 -6.88 -5.36
C HIS A 864 11.13 -7.88 -4.24
N THR A 865 11.24 -7.40 -2.99
CA THR A 865 11.61 -8.21 -1.81
C THR A 865 10.61 -9.34 -1.54
N SER A 866 9.32 -9.06 -1.74
CA SER A 866 8.22 -10.00 -1.60
C SER A 866 7.13 -9.66 -2.62
N LEU A 867 6.14 -10.54 -2.78
CA LEU A 867 4.82 -10.20 -3.27
C LEU A 867 3.82 -10.30 -2.12
N GLU A 868 3.28 -9.15 -1.73
CA GLU A 868 2.20 -9.05 -0.74
C GLU A 868 0.84 -9.34 -1.39
N HIS A 869 -0.02 -10.09 -0.71
CA HIS A 869 -1.32 -10.59 -1.18
C HIS A 869 -1.27 -11.71 -2.22
N SER A 870 -2.41 -12.41 -2.35
CA SER A 870 -2.55 -13.57 -3.21
C SER A 870 -2.49 -13.22 -4.70
N ILE A 871 -1.80 -14.02 -5.51
CA ILE A 871 -1.99 -14.00 -6.96
C ILE A 871 -3.46 -14.27 -7.30
N SER A 872 -3.93 -13.71 -8.41
CA SER A 872 -5.35 -13.73 -8.74
C SER A 872 -5.86 -15.03 -9.35
N THR A 873 -4.96 -15.91 -9.81
CA THR A 873 -5.32 -17.21 -10.39
C THR A 873 -5.54 -18.25 -9.29
N ALA A 874 -6.47 -19.18 -9.53
CA ALA A 874 -6.73 -20.28 -8.60
C ALA A 874 -5.63 -21.36 -8.61
N LYS A 875 -4.83 -21.39 -9.69
CA LYS A 875 -3.77 -22.37 -9.95
C LYS A 875 -2.63 -21.67 -10.68
N ILE A 876 -1.45 -22.29 -10.59
CA ILE A 876 -0.27 -21.94 -11.38
C ILE A 876 0.21 -23.17 -12.15
N TYR A 877 0.94 -22.94 -13.23
CA TYR A 877 1.56 -23.97 -14.06
C TYR A 877 3.08 -23.78 -14.10
N ASN A 878 3.78 -24.67 -14.80
CA ASN A 878 5.25 -24.74 -14.80
C ASN A 878 5.94 -23.46 -15.22
N ASP A 879 5.28 -22.60 -16.01
CA ASP A 879 5.79 -21.28 -16.37
C ASP A 879 6.05 -20.43 -15.12
N ILE A 880 5.04 -20.21 -14.28
CA ILE A 880 5.18 -19.44 -13.05
C ILE A 880 6.06 -20.18 -12.04
N ARG A 881 5.96 -21.51 -11.96
CA ARG A 881 6.79 -22.32 -11.05
C ARG A 881 8.27 -22.16 -11.35
N GLN A 882 8.69 -22.36 -12.60
CA GLN A 882 10.08 -22.21 -13.02
C GLN A 882 10.55 -20.76 -12.88
N PHE A 883 9.71 -19.79 -13.28
CA PHE A 883 10.04 -18.38 -13.21
C PHE A 883 10.25 -17.90 -11.77
N TRP A 884 9.31 -18.16 -10.88
CA TRP A 884 9.36 -17.66 -9.49
C TRP A 884 10.43 -18.39 -8.68
N LYS A 885 10.61 -19.70 -8.87
CA LYS A 885 11.68 -20.47 -8.23
C LYS A 885 13.08 -19.91 -8.54
N ALA A 886 13.25 -19.27 -9.70
CA ALA A 886 14.50 -18.62 -10.05
C ALA A 886 14.71 -17.26 -9.37
N SER A 887 13.69 -16.70 -8.70
CA SER A 887 13.76 -15.45 -7.94
C SER A 887 13.98 -15.71 -6.44
N ASP A 888 14.40 -14.67 -5.72
CA ASP A 888 14.45 -14.69 -4.25
C ASP A 888 13.28 -13.90 -3.62
N THR A 889 12.28 -13.54 -4.44
CA THR A 889 11.08 -12.81 -4.03
C THR A 889 10.16 -13.72 -3.21
N ALA A 890 9.95 -13.38 -1.94
CA ALA A 890 9.06 -14.11 -1.04
C ALA A 890 7.58 -13.96 -1.43
N TYR A 891 6.72 -14.86 -0.95
CA TYR A 891 5.28 -14.83 -1.15
C TYR A 891 4.53 -14.68 0.17
N VAL A 892 3.75 -13.60 0.32
CA VAL A 892 2.95 -13.31 1.51
C VAL A 892 1.46 -13.20 1.11
N PRO A 893 0.72 -14.33 0.98
CA PRO A 893 -0.60 -14.37 0.35
C PRO A 893 -1.72 -13.62 1.08
N THR A 894 -1.56 -13.33 2.38
CA THR A 894 -2.60 -12.74 3.24
C THR A 894 -3.96 -13.45 3.13
N LEU A 895 -4.01 -14.74 3.47
CA LEU A 895 -5.16 -15.62 3.25
C LEU A 895 -6.46 -15.10 3.88
N VAL A 896 -6.37 -14.33 4.97
CA VAL A 896 -7.50 -13.65 5.63
C VAL A 896 -8.27 -12.73 4.68
N VAL A 897 -7.58 -12.13 3.71
CA VAL A 897 -8.13 -11.21 2.68
C VAL A 897 -7.90 -11.71 1.26
N ALA A 898 -7.63 -13.01 1.07
CA ALA A 898 -7.42 -13.63 -0.24
C ALA A 898 -8.52 -13.26 -1.25
N TYR A 899 -8.11 -13.01 -2.49
CA TYR A 899 -9.00 -12.63 -3.59
C TYR A 899 -9.73 -13.85 -4.19
N GLY A 900 -10.59 -13.63 -5.19
CA GLY A 900 -11.07 -14.70 -6.09
C GLY A 900 -12.14 -15.63 -5.51
N GLY A 901 -12.76 -15.22 -4.40
CA GLY A 901 -13.84 -15.93 -3.70
C GLY A 901 -14.05 -15.34 -2.31
N ILE A 902 -14.74 -16.07 -1.43
CA ILE A 902 -14.89 -15.68 -0.03
C ILE A 902 -13.55 -15.86 0.69
N SER A 903 -13.11 -14.83 1.41
CA SER A 903 -11.79 -14.79 2.07
C SER A 903 -11.71 -15.66 3.32
N GLY A 904 -10.49 -15.87 3.82
CA GLY A 904 -10.22 -16.63 5.05
C GLY A 904 -10.85 -16.04 6.32
N GLU A 905 -10.87 -14.71 6.46
CA GLU A 905 -11.50 -14.05 7.62
C GLU A 905 -12.98 -14.48 7.75
N HIS A 906 -13.69 -14.51 6.63
CA HIS A 906 -15.10 -14.88 6.57
C HIS A 906 -15.33 -16.38 6.82
N TYR A 907 -14.40 -17.23 6.42
CA TYR A 907 -14.42 -18.64 6.76
C TYR A 907 -14.40 -18.85 8.27
N TRP A 908 -13.46 -18.20 8.97
CA TRP A 908 -13.33 -18.39 10.41
C TRP A 908 -14.47 -17.79 11.20
N TYR A 909 -15.09 -16.70 10.73
CA TYR A 909 -16.36 -16.29 11.30
C TYR A 909 -17.41 -17.40 11.15
N ASP A 910 -17.66 -17.90 9.94
CA ASP A 910 -18.65 -18.97 9.70
C ASP A 910 -18.41 -20.18 10.62
N LYS A 911 -17.17 -20.70 10.64
CA LYS A 911 -16.84 -21.97 11.31
C LYS A 911 -16.60 -21.87 12.81
N THR A 912 -16.37 -20.69 13.38
CA THR A 912 -15.95 -20.58 14.79
C THR A 912 -16.71 -19.50 15.57
N GLN A 913 -16.76 -19.65 16.89
CA GLN A 913 -17.35 -18.65 17.79
C GLN A 913 -16.32 -17.60 18.20
N VAL A 914 -15.82 -16.81 17.25
CA VAL A 914 -14.71 -15.86 17.46
C VAL A 914 -14.94 -14.91 18.65
N TRP A 915 -16.18 -14.46 18.87
CA TRP A 915 -16.52 -13.60 20.01
C TRP A 915 -16.35 -14.25 21.40
N LYS A 916 -16.21 -15.58 21.45
CA LYS A 916 -15.96 -16.35 22.68
C LYS A 916 -14.50 -16.78 22.83
N HIS A 917 -13.60 -16.36 21.94
CA HIS A 917 -12.20 -16.73 22.03
C HIS A 917 -11.61 -16.18 23.36
N PRO A 918 -11.03 -17.03 24.22
CA PRO A 918 -10.77 -16.71 25.63
C PRO A 918 -9.80 -15.55 25.85
N LEU A 919 -8.82 -15.36 24.96
CA LEU A 919 -7.90 -14.22 25.03
C LEU A 919 -8.48 -12.99 24.33
N LEU A 920 -9.19 -13.19 23.21
CA LEU A 920 -9.66 -12.08 22.39
C LEU A 920 -10.77 -11.32 23.11
N SER A 921 -11.69 -12.03 23.77
CA SER A 921 -12.78 -11.43 24.55
C SER A 921 -12.31 -10.68 25.81
N LYS A 922 -11.05 -10.84 26.21
CA LYS A 922 -10.44 -10.08 27.33
C LYS A 922 -9.87 -8.76 26.85
N TYR A 923 -9.10 -8.79 25.76
CA TYR A 923 -8.32 -7.64 25.32
C TYR A 923 -8.99 -6.80 24.23
N VAL A 924 -10.01 -7.32 23.54
CA VAL A 924 -10.72 -6.58 22.49
C VAL A 924 -12.06 -6.09 23.04
N PRO A 925 -12.38 -4.78 22.94
CA PRO A 925 -13.66 -4.26 23.36
C PRO A 925 -14.83 -5.03 22.72
N MET A 926 -15.85 -5.40 23.49
CA MET A 926 -16.99 -6.15 22.96
C MET A 926 -17.76 -5.39 21.87
N ASP A 927 -17.77 -4.05 21.92
CA ASP A 927 -18.34 -3.20 20.87
C ASP A 927 -17.60 -3.30 19.53
N VAL A 928 -16.35 -3.78 19.54
CA VAL A 928 -15.55 -4.07 18.34
C VAL A 928 -15.70 -5.54 17.93
N LEU A 929 -15.64 -6.45 18.90
CA LEU A 929 -15.61 -7.89 18.66
C LEU A 929 -16.97 -8.48 18.25
N ALA A 930 -18.03 -8.15 18.98
CA ALA A 930 -19.34 -8.76 18.80
C ALA A 930 -19.99 -8.43 17.45
N PRO A 931 -20.05 -7.15 17.00
CA PRO A 931 -20.73 -6.81 15.73
C PRO A 931 -20.08 -7.45 14.51
N ARG A 932 -18.76 -7.70 14.56
CA ARG A 932 -18.03 -8.31 13.46
C ARG A 932 -18.21 -9.83 13.39
N SER A 933 -18.42 -10.51 14.52
CA SER A 933 -18.29 -11.97 14.58
C SER A 933 -19.53 -12.75 15.02
N MET A 934 -20.53 -12.13 15.66
CA MET A 934 -21.69 -12.88 16.18
C MET A 934 -22.73 -13.23 15.12
N ARG A 935 -23.05 -12.28 14.21
CA ARG A 935 -24.01 -12.48 13.13
C ARG A 935 -23.26 -12.86 11.86
N ARG A 936 -23.41 -14.10 11.42
CA ARG A 936 -22.53 -14.73 10.45
C ARG A 936 -23.32 -15.26 9.26
N THR A 937 -22.70 -15.17 8.10
CA THR A 937 -23.19 -15.80 6.86
C THR A 937 -22.41 -17.08 6.63
N THR A 938 -23.11 -18.12 6.17
CA THR A 938 -22.51 -19.40 5.79
C THR A 938 -22.55 -19.56 4.27
N ALA A 939 -21.59 -20.29 3.71
CA ALA A 939 -21.51 -20.63 2.30
C ALA A 939 -20.99 -22.07 2.11
N PRO A 940 -21.20 -22.69 0.93
CA PRO A 940 -20.54 -23.95 0.58
C PRO A 940 -19.01 -23.86 0.65
N GLU A 941 -18.33 -24.95 1.02
CA GLU A 941 -16.88 -24.95 1.29
C GLU A 941 -16.06 -24.48 0.07
N HIS A 942 -16.44 -24.88 -1.13
CA HIS A 942 -15.72 -24.55 -2.37
C HIS A 942 -15.85 -23.10 -2.82
N HIS A 943 -16.72 -22.29 -2.17
CA HIS A 943 -16.82 -20.84 -2.42
C HIS A 943 -15.73 -20.04 -1.67
N TYR A 944 -15.06 -20.67 -0.70
CA TYR A 944 -13.97 -20.04 0.05
C TYR A 944 -12.63 -20.24 -0.67
N ASN A 945 -12.10 -19.19 -1.30
CA ASN A 945 -10.92 -19.31 -2.16
C ASN A 945 -9.59 -19.42 -1.42
N HIS A 946 -9.51 -18.96 -0.16
CA HIS A 946 -8.26 -19.01 0.59
C HIS A 946 -7.61 -20.41 0.61
N ILE A 947 -8.40 -21.49 0.51
CA ILE A 947 -7.90 -22.87 0.41
C ILE A 947 -7.05 -23.07 -0.86
N ARG A 948 -7.52 -22.62 -2.04
CA ARG A 948 -6.75 -22.73 -3.29
C ARG A 948 -5.50 -21.87 -3.27
N VAL A 949 -5.59 -20.68 -2.65
CA VAL A 949 -4.41 -19.83 -2.46
C VAL A 949 -3.39 -20.51 -1.54
N ALA A 950 -3.85 -21.20 -0.49
CA ALA A 950 -2.99 -21.95 0.41
C ALA A 950 -2.36 -23.19 -0.28
N GLU A 951 -3.09 -23.87 -1.17
CA GLU A 951 -2.52 -24.94 -2.02
C GLU A 951 -1.37 -24.40 -2.89
N VAL A 952 -1.56 -23.24 -3.53
CA VAL A 952 -0.49 -22.58 -4.28
C VAL A 952 0.67 -22.17 -3.37
N ALA A 953 0.39 -21.65 -2.17
CA ALA A 953 1.43 -21.33 -1.19
C ALA A 953 2.24 -22.56 -0.77
N LYS A 954 1.60 -23.73 -0.61
CA LYS A 954 2.29 -25.01 -0.39
C LYS A 954 3.20 -25.37 -1.56
N GLU A 955 2.68 -25.30 -2.79
CA GLU A 955 3.49 -25.56 -4.00
C GLU A 955 4.72 -24.64 -4.05
N MET A 956 4.57 -23.36 -3.72
CA MET A 956 5.69 -22.41 -3.68
C MET A 956 6.72 -22.77 -2.61
N GLN A 957 6.28 -23.10 -1.40
CA GLN A 957 7.19 -23.50 -0.31
C GLN A 957 7.97 -24.77 -0.65
N ASP A 958 7.34 -25.75 -1.30
CA ASP A 958 7.97 -27.00 -1.74
C ASP A 958 9.06 -26.79 -2.79
N MET A 959 8.96 -25.71 -3.55
CA MET A 959 9.98 -25.31 -4.51
C MET A 959 11.13 -24.50 -3.89
N GLY A 960 11.04 -24.19 -2.59
CA GLY A 960 12.02 -23.40 -1.85
C GLY A 960 11.74 -21.89 -1.82
N VAL A 961 10.60 -21.44 -2.35
CA VAL A 961 10.18 -20.03 -2.22
C VAL A 961 9.81 -19.76 -0.76
N LEU A 962 10.29 -18.65 -0.20
CA LEU A 962 9.91 -18.24 1.15
C LEU A 962 8.42 -17.85 1.17
N VAL A 963 7.64 -18.49 2.04
CA VAL A 963 6.23 -18.18 2.23
C VAL A 963 6.02 -17.64 3.63
N GLY A 964 5.44 -16.44 3.75
CA GLY A 964 5.17 -15.78 5.01
C GLY A 964 3.66 -15.62 5.27
N ILE A 965 3.24 -15.69 6.53
CA ILE A 965 1.90 -15.23 6.91
C ILE A 965 1.78 -13.72 6.77
N GLY A 966 0.55 -13.25 6.56
CA GLY A 966 0.22 -11.84 6.64
C GLY A 966 -1.21 -11.65 7.13
N ALA A 967 -1.40 -11.34 8.42
CA ALA A 967 -2.73 -11.29 9.03
C ALA A 967 -3.52 -10.02 8.67
N HIS A 968 -2.90 -9.08 7.95
CA HIS A 968 -3.48 -7.86 7.38
C HIS A 968 -4.18 -6.95 8.42
N GLY A 969 -3.96 -7.20 9.71
CA GLY A 969 -4.58 -6.48 10.82
C GLY A 969 -5.99 -6.96 11.23
N GLN A 970 -6.52 -8.01 10.59
CA GLN A 970 -7.79 -8.65 10.97
C GLN A 970 -7.62 -9.47 12.24
N ARG A 971 -8.57 -9.32 13.17
CA ARG A 971 -8.66 -10.04 14.46
C ARG A 971 -7.32 -10.11 15.19
N GLU A 972 -7.08 -9.08 15.99
CA GLU A 972 -5.88 -8.77 16.76
C GLU A 972 -5.12 -10.02 17.25
N GLY A 973 -3.97 -10.34 16.62
CA GLY A 973 -3.18 -11.57 16.86
C GLY A 973 -3.80 -12.86 16.32
N LEU A 974 -5.11 -13.05 16.47
CA LEU A 974 -5.82 -14.27 16.07
C LEU A 974 -5.74 -14.53 14.57
N GLY A 975 -5.71 -13.48 13.74
CA GLY A 975 -5.50 -13.57 12.31
C GLY A 975 -4.20 -14.30 11.93
N ALA A 976 -3.13 -14.18 12.72
CA ALA A 976 -1.87 -14.88 12.46
C ALA A 976 -2.01 -16.40 12.64
N HIS A 977 -2.77 -16.85 13.64
CA HIS A 977 -3.10 -18.27 13.79
C HIS A 977 -4.00 -18.76 12.66
N TRP A 978 -4.96 -17.93 12.23
CA TRP A 978 -5.82 -18.25 11.09
C TRP A 978 -5.01 -18.46 9.82
N GLU A 979 -4.00 -17.64 9.55
CA GLU A 979 -3.07 -17.84 8.44
C GLU A 979 -2.42 -19.23 8.52
N MET A 980 -1.80 -19.60 9.65
CA MET A 980 -1.19 -20.93 9.82
C MET A 980 -2.20 -22.08 9.65
N TRP A 981 -3.43 -21.91 10.16
CA TRP A 981 -4.48 -22.92 10.00
C TRP A 981 -4.91 -23.09 8.55
N MET A 982 -5.00 -21.99 7.80
CA MET A 982 -5.35 -22.02 6.38
C MET A 982 -4.20 -22.56 5.53
N MET A 983 -2.94 -22.27 5.88
CA MET A 983 -1.78 -22.91 5.28
C MET A 983 -1.85 -24.44 5.41
N ALA A 984 -2.26 -24.95 6.58
CA ALA A 984 -2.50 -26.37 6.77
C ALA A 984 -3.71 -26.91 5.97
N GLN A 985 -4.77 -26.11 5.79
CA GLN A 985 -5.88 -26.47 4.87
C GLN A 985 -5.41 -26.62 3.41
N GLY A 986 -4.37 -25.88 3.02
CA GLY A 986 -3.70 -25.99 1.72
C GLY A 986 -2.74 -27.19 1.59
N GLY A 987 -2.55 -27.97 2.65
CA GLY A 987 -1.71 -29.17 2.65
C GLY A 987 -0.35 -29.04 3.33
N MET A 988 -0.04 -27.90 3.97
CA MET A 988 1.14 -27.82 4.85
C MET A 988 0.96 -28.70 6.09
N THR A 989 2.00 -29.41 6.48
CA THR A 989 2.14 -29.99 7.82
C THR A 989 2.13 -28.89 8.88
N PRO A 990 1.82 -29.19 10.16
CA PRO A 990 1.85 -28.17 11.20
C PRO A 990 3.21 -27.46 11.34
N VAL A 991 4.33 -28.17 11.16
CA VAL A 991 5.68 -27.57 11.24
C VAL A 991 5.96 -26.66 10.04
N GLU A 992 5.57 -27.05 8.82
CA GLU A 992 5.63 -26.19 7.63
C GLU A 992 4.79 -24.92 7.83
N ALA A 993 3.57 -25.04 8.40
CA ALA A 993 2.73 -23.90 8.70
C ALA A 993 3.36 -22.96 9.75
N ILE A 994 3.95 -23.50 10.83
CA ILE A 994 4.67 -22.71 11.84
C ILE A 994 5.85 -21.95 11.20
N ARG A 995 6.56 -22.59 10.27
CA ARG A 995 7.68 -21.99 9.55
C ARG A 995 7.27 -20.70 8.83
N THR A 996 6.07 -20.67 8.25
CA THR A 996 5.51 -19.46 7.59
C THR A 996 5.23 -18.31 8.55
N ALA A 997 5.13 -18.58 9.84
CA ALA A 997 4.86 -17.58 10.88
C ALA A 997 6.08 -17.26 11.75
N THR A 998 7.27 -17.77 11.40
CA THR A 998 8.48 -17.64 12.23
C THR A 998 9.71 -17.36 11.37
N ILE A 999 10.42 -18.39 10.91
CA ILE A 999 11.73 -18.23 10.26
C ILE A 999 11.66 -17.75 8.81
N ASP A 1000 10.63 -18.15 8.04
CA ASP A 1000 10.51 -17.71 6.64
C ASP A 1000 10.24 -16.18 6.52
N PRO A 1001 9.28 -15.59 7.25
CA PRO A 1001 9.12 -14.14 7.27
C PRO A 1001 10.33 -13.41 7.89
N ALA A 1002 10.99 -13.99 8.91
CA ALA A 1002 12.23 -13.42 9.44
C ALA A 1002 13.33 -13.37 8.37
N LYS A 1003 13.49 -14.42 7.54
CA LYS A 1003 14.43 -14.45 6.41
C LYS A 1003 14.09 -13.40 5.39
N HIS A 1004 12.82 -13.35 4.97
CA HIS A 1004 12.33 -12.37 3.99
C HIS A 1004 12.64 -10.93 4.41
N LEU A 1005 12.44 -10.58 5.69
CA LEU A 1005 12.68 -9.26 6.25
C LEU A 1005 14.14 -8.99 6.68
N GLY A 1006 15.06 -9.94 6.45
CA GLY A 1006 16.45 -9.82 6.87
C GLY A 1006 16.67 -9.81 8.39
N LEU A 1007 15.72 -10.33 9.16
CA LEU A 1007 15.73 -10.41 10.62
C LEU A 1007 16.21 -11.77 11.14
N ASP A 1008 16.44 -12.74 10.25
CA ASP A 1008 16.71 -14.14 10.57
C ASP A 1008 18.03 -14.38 11.30
N LYS A 1009 18.95 -13.40 11.31
CA LYS A 1009 20.14 -13.47 12.15
C LYS A 1009 19.79 -13.43 13.65
N GLN A 1010 18.73 -12.71 14.02
CA GLN A 1010 18.39 -12.40 15.42
C GLN A 1010 17.02 -12.95 15.86
N LEU A 1011 16.11 -13.23 14.93
CA LEU A 1011 14.74 -13.67 15.20
C LEU A 1011 14.35 -14.94 14.41
N GLY A 1012 13.13 -15.41 14.64
CA GLY A 1012 12.47 -16.45 13.84
C GLY A 1012 12.84 -17.89 14.19
N SER A 1013 13.86 -18.13 15.01
CA SER A 1013 14.22 -19.47 15.51
C SER A 1013 14.74 -19.42 16.95
N LEU A 1014 14.65 -20.55 17.65
CA LEU A 1014 15.22 -20.75 18.99
C LEU A 1014 16.64 -21.29 18.84
N LYS A 1015 17.61 -20.38 18.86
CA LYS A 1015 19.04 -20.70 18.70
C LYS A 1015 19.87 -19.86 19.66
N GLU A 1016 20.94 -20.45 20.19
CA GLU A 1016 21.93 -19.72 20.99
C GLU A 1016 22.40 -18.44 20.27
N GLY A 1017 22.43 -17.34 21.01
CA GLY A 1017 22.83 -16.01 20.53
C GLY A 1017 21.71 -15.17 19.92
N LYS A 1018 20.55 -15.76 19.60
CA LYS A 1018 19.39 -14.99 19.11
C LYS A 1018 18.65 -14.27 20.23
N LEU A 1019 17.84 -13.28 19.85
CA LEU A 1019 16.98 -12.55 20.78
C LEU A 1019 15.86 -13.47 21.29
N ALA A 1020 15.52 -13.33 22.57
CA ALA A 1020 14.53 -14.15 23.26
C ALA A 1020 13.11 -13.63 23.03
N ASP A 1021 12.57 -14.01 21.88
CA ASP A 1021 11.16 -13.86 21.52
C ASP A 1021 10.54 -15.27 21.41
N ILE A 1022 9.77 -15.68 22.42
CA ILE A 1022 9.36 -17.08 22.65
C ILE A 1022 7.89 -17.12 23.03
N ILE A 1023 7.16 -18.15 22.59
CA ILE A 1023 5.80 -18.42 23.08
C ILE A 1023 5.71 -19.83 23.67
N VAL A 1024 4.85 -19.96 24.68
CA VAL A 1024 4.48 -21.23 25.30
C VAL A 1024 3.00 -21.48 25.02
N VAL A 1025 2.71 -22.58 24.32
CA VAL A 1025 1.37 -22.96 23.89
C VAL A 1025 0.93 -24.22 24.62
N ASP A 1026 -0.28 -24.21 25.19
CA ASP A 1026 -0.88 -25.39 25.80
C ASP A 1026 -1.30 -26.41 24.73
N GLY A 1027 -0.59 -27.55 24.69
CA GLY A 1027 -0.77 -28.62 23.72
C GLY A 1027 0.39 -28.78 22.73
N ASP A 1028 0.21 -29.72 21.79
CA ASP A 1028 1.22 -30.11 20.79
C ASP A 1028 0.87 -29.53 19.41
N VAL A 1029 1.44 -28.36 19.10
CA VAL A 1029 1.22 -27.68 17.81
C VAL A 1029 1.88 -28.40 16.64
N THR A 1030 2.78 -29.36 16.88
CA THR A 1030 3.41 -30.15 15.80
C THR A 1030 2.50 -31.25 15.26
N GLN A 1031 1.44 -31.60 16.02
CA GLN A 1031 0.44 -32.60 15.63
C GLN A 1031 -0.87 -31.95 15.17
N ASP A 1032 -1.27 -30.87 15.82
CA ASP A 1032 -2.48 -30.12 15.48
C ASP A 1032 -2.21 -28.63 15.55
N ILE A 1033 -2.09 -28.00 14.38
CA ILE A 1033 -1.84 -26.55 14.29
C ILE A 1033 -2.97 -25.74 14.93
N ARG A 1034 -4.17 -26.30 15.09
CA ARG A 1034 -5.32 -25.65 15.74
C ARG A 1034 -5.09 -25.35 17.22
N GLN A 1035 -4.07 -25.94 17.84
CA GLN A 1035 -3.70 -25.62 19.22
C GLN A 1035 -2.93 -24.30 19.34
N SER A 1036 -2.46 -23.71 18.23
CA SER A 1036 -1.53 -22.58 18.24
C SER A 1036 -2.04 -21.32 18.96
N ASP A 1037 -3.36 -21.11 19.03
CA ASP A 1037 -3.98 -19.93 19.66
C ASP A 1037 -4.12 -20.07 21.19
N LYS A 1038 -3.79 -21.24 21.75
CA LYS A 1038 -3.76 -21.52 23.20
C LYS A 1038 -2.47 -21.05 23.86
N VAL A 1039 -2.08 -19.83 23.56
CA VAL A 1039 -0.89 -19.21 24.14
C VAL A 1039 -1.12 -18.99 25.63
N GLU A 1040 -0.26 -19.55 26.47
CA GLU A 1040 -0.27 -19.32 27.92
C GLU A 1040 0.70 -18.23 28.33
N GLN A 1041 1.84 -18.16 27.65
CA GLN A 1041 2.90 -17.20 27.96
C GLN A 1041 3.57 -16.71 26.68
N VAL A 1042 3.93 -15.44 26.70
CA VAL A 1042 4.68 -14.78 25.63
C VAL A 1042 5.90 -14.11 26.24
N MET A 1043 7.08 -14.39 25.68
CA MET A 1043 8.31 -13.68 25.98
C MET A 1043 8.64 -12.79 24.78
N ILE A 1044 8.90 -11.52 25.03
CA ILE A 1044 9.39 -10.59 24.02
C ILE A 1044 10.60 -9.85 24.58
N ASN A 1045 11.70 -9.88 23.84
CA ASN A 1045 12.96 -9.27 24.25
C ASN A 1045 13.42 -9.73 25.64
N GLY A 1046 13.19 -11.00 26.01
CA GLY A 1046 13.53 -11.55 27.33
C GLY A 1046 12.54 -11.26 28.48
N ARG A 1047 11.54 -10.39 28.26
CA ARG A 1047 10.48 -10.12 29.24
C ARG A 1047 9.34 -11.11 29.06
N LEU A 1048 9.00 -11.84 30.12
CA LEU A 1048 7.95 -12.87 30.09
C LEU A 1048 6.62 -12.31 30.58
N TYR A 1049 5.54 -12.59 29.87
CA TYR A 1049 4.18 -12.19 30.23
C TYR A 1049 3.26 -13.41 30.29
N ASP A 1050 2.34 -13.41 31.26
CA ASP A 1050 1.21 -14.33 31.29
C ASP A 1050 0.17 -13.88 30.25
N ALA A 1051 -0.17 -14.71 29.27
CA ALA A 1051 -1.06 -14.31 28.17
C ALA A 1051 -2.50 -14.02 28.61
N ASN A 1052 -2.92 -14.55 29.77
CA ASN A 1052 -4.28 -14.39 30.29
C ASN A 1052 -4.52 -13.06 31.00
N SER A 1053 -3.48 -12.48 31.58
CA SER A 1053 -3.49 -11.21 32.31
C SER A 1053 -2.67 -10.13 31.62
N MET A 1054 -1.70 -10.49 30.79
CA MET A 1054 -0.63 -9.65 30.24
C MET A 1054 0.17 -8.91 31.33
N ASN A 1055 0.22 -9.46 32.54
CA ASN A 1055 1.16 -9.04 33.57
C ASN A 1055 2.54 -9.60 33.26
N GLU A 1056 3.57 -8.80 33.52
CA GLU A 1056 4.96 -9.28 33.43
C GLU A 1056 5.22 -10.23 34.60
N ILE A 1057 5.80 -11.37 34.28
CA ILE A 1057 6.15 -12.45 35.21
C ILE A 1057 7.63 -12.84 35.02
N GLY A 1058 8.07 -13.89 35.72
CA GLY A 1058 9.42 -14.41 35.58
C GLY A 1058 10.40 -13.67 36.50
N ASN A 1059 11.22 -12.78 35.93
CA ASN A 1059 12.20 -11.96 36.65
C ASN A 1059 11.62 -10.63 37.17
N TYR A 1060 10.43 -10.26 36.69
CA TYR A 1060 9.70 -9.06 37.07
C TYR A 1060 8.26 -9.44 37.46
N ASP A 1061 7.57 -8.53 38.13
CA ASP A 1061 6.19 -8.69 38.64
C ASP A 1061 5.31 -7.46 38.34
N ASN A 1062 5.56 -6.79 37.22
CA ASN A 1062 4.81 -5.59 36.82
C ASN A 1062 3.39 -5.95 36.37
N GLU A 1063 2.39 -5.32 36.99
CA GLU A 1063 0.99 -5.46 36.59
C GLU A 1063 0.60 -4.44 35.51
N ARG A 1064 -0.14 -4.90 34.48
CA ARG A 1064 -0.73 -3.98 33.50
C ARG A 1064 -1.85 -3.16 34.16
N GLN A 1065 -2.09 -1.97 33.63
CA GLN A 1065 -3.24 -1.17 34.07
C GLN A 1065 -4.52 -1.62 33.35
N PRO A 1066 -5.71 -1.49 33.95
CA PRO A 1066 -6.96 -1.82 33.28
C PRO A 1066 -7.21 -0.91 32.07
N PHE A 1067 -7.73 -1.48 30.99
CA PHE A 1067 -8.22 -0.70 29.85
C PHE A 1067 -9.52 0.02 30.20
N TYR A 1068 -9.85 1.05 29.43
CA TYR A 1068 -11.03 1.88 29.68
C TYR A 1068 -12.37 1.14 29.60
N PHE A 1069 -12.41 -0.03 28.96
CA PHE A 1069 -13.61 -0.86 28.79
C PHE A 1069 -13.68 -2.04 29.77
N GLU A 1070 -12.68 -2.17 30.67
CA GLU A 1070 -12.65 -3.20 31.72
C GLU A 1070 -13.14 -2.67 33.08
N GLN A 1071 -13.52 -1.39 33.15
CA GLN A 1071 -13.93 -0.69 34.37
C GLN A 1071 -15.39 -0.89 34.72
#